data_AF-A0A2E4YV32-F1
#
_entry.id   AF-A0A2E4YV32-F1
#
_cell.length_a   1.000
_cell.length_b   1.000
_cell.length_c   1.000
_cell.angle_alpha   90.00
_cell.angle_beta   90.00
_cell.angle_gamma   90.00
#
_symmetry.space_group_name_H-M   'P 1'
#
loop_
_entity.id
_entity.type
_entity.pdbx_description
1 polymer ?
#
loop_
_entity_poly.entity_id
_entity_poly.type
_entity_poly.pdbx_seq_one_letter_code
_entity_poly.pdbx_strand_id
1 'polypeptide(L)'
;MHYPLVSLRSEHTRRILSVLSHAPKTVTQISQDTALPLSHTSRALSRMRSAGLVRGDGRDGERGAHQHILPLGEDELRNDALFRLRTLMDHHPRPIDADFVILERFGRWLRLAWFVPFGQRLVAFSPSKFSKGNEGVGGEPYWLEDASQEEQWWSIDSGESAPSPENSLLGRFDQWPVVRLGIARLNEGSFDLEHPFQYFQTSITSARMIAPGLSHGDWTLSTSSEQVIIRPSRPVTAIGSIKPLRQHGLLAIAGDGALQITDGPNQQRQHLPVSLLRQWWPLRFPRSSGLDAISDGELESILSGDLPKSDPTTRRRLRRWLSGVSDAFGEVRWADDISLPEKIHVRTTEALRACLAHADTSQRRCVVHLEHLSPSVDMLVGQSPVRLLLSMKEMDCHDVDVLTISEYEGGDLALSSGNLLYPVPIEINSSSTLDHSSTFHWNPFGIDEKLLQNLHYFSMHPPTHLQRIAFTEHLQDDAWANRNESIDPLASWIASSSEMRADRWVRIAHSLPEVWHNLLDINSIDQIVLAEAAIHSGSGKFGRLLERRWIRSLEDDIAPLAHVEEALHRFDDKIASRAAALILSNWSYLEQYCGRELWHRSLDAWLNEPEVRFVEVLESLEKQKPGEEDIGLVLQRMRMNNQGPLTRGFLDMLDLIDVSRVPMPEECMGGIALLPPHWWAFEMHEWFRHWVDHRQDTMFTLDVVSWPSSLLWLKGEKCGLPLRPERQHPGVDAVTFESLGNWVNTLTESLNEGLLDALDAVSSPTSFQIGRTHLDVSALLRDDSEDFSLDHFGDASINERLLRRLTGSNR
;
A
#
# COMPACT_ATOMS: atom_id res chain seq x y z
N MET A 1 34.04 21.16 1.45
CA MET A 1 34.13 22.60 1.80
C MET A 1 33.61 22.73 3.22
N HIS A 2 34.45 23.10 4.19
CA HIS A 2 33.98 23.36 5.56
C HIS A 2 33.16 24.67 5.59
N TYR A 3 31.87 24.57 5.81
CA TYR A 3 31.04 25.73 6.12
C TYR A 3 31.20 26.04 7.62
N PRO A 4 31.55 27.27 8.02
CA PRO A 4 31.62 27.63 9.44
C PRO A 4 30.23 27.53 10.08
N LEU A 5 30.14 27.08 11.33
CA LEU A 5 28.91 27.17 12.11
C LEU A 5 28.52 28.65 12.27
N VAL A 6 27.35 29.03 11.76
CA VAL A 6 26.84 30.42 11.78
C VAL A 6 25.62 30.53 12.69
N SER A 7 25.59 31.55 13.55
CA SER A 7 24.40 31.83 14.36
C SER A 7 23.34 32.65 13.60
N LEU A 8 22.08 32.23 13.72
CA LEU A 8 20.91 32.98 13.29
C LEU A 8 20.69 34.18 14.22
N ARG A 9 20.97 35.37 13.70
CA ARG A 9 20.87 36.65 14.44
C ARG A 9 19.43 37.05 14.81
N SER A 10 18.42 36.50 14.13
CA SER A 10 17.01 36.84 14.34
C SER A 10 16.29 35.73 15.10
N GLU A 11 15.88 36.02 16.33
CA GLU A 11 15.08 35.10 17.17
C GLU A 11 13.74 34.74 16.50
N HIS A 12 13.10 35.70 15.83
CA HIS A 12 11.84 35.47 15.11
C HIS A 12 12.01 34.44 13.98
N THR A 13 13.11 34.55 13.24
CA THR A 13 13.44 33.64 12.13
C THR A 13 13.66 32.23 12.67
N ARG A 14 14.40 32.09 13.78
CA ARG A 14 14.67 30.80 14.41
C ARG A 14 13.40 30.11 14.92
N ARG A 15 12.53 30.85 15.63
CA ARG A 15 11.24 30.31 16.12
C ARG A 15 10.36 29.83 14.96
N ILE A 16 10.28 30.60 13.87
CA ILE A 16 9.49 30.22 12.69
C ILE A 16 10.07 28.98 12.00
N LEU A 17 11.38 28.93 11.76
CA LEU A 17 12.04 27.75 11.19
C LEU A 17 11.85 26.51 12.08
N SER A 18 11.91 26.67 13.39
CA SER A 18 11.73 25.56 14.36
C SER A 18 10.33 24.98 14.33
N VAL A 19 9.30 25.80 14.10
CA VAL A 19 7.93 25.30 13.92
C VAL A 19 7.77 24.62 12.56
N LEU A 20 8.34 25.21 11.50
CA LEU A 20 8.24 24.68 10.14
C LEU A 20 9.07 23.42 9.88
N SER A 21 10.13 23.16 10.66
CA SER A 21 10.90 21.92 10.58
C SER A 21 10.13 20.69 11.06
N HIS A 22 8.97 20.86 11.70
CA HIS A 22 8.12 19.75 12.12
C HIS A 22 6.98 19.48 11.13
N ALA A 23 6.26 20.52 10.71
CA ALA A 23 5.14 20.38 9.79
C ALA A 23 4.86 21.68 9.02
N PRO A 24 4.33 21.59 7.78
CA PRO A 24 3.95 22.76 7.02
C PRO A 24 2.69 23.41 7.57
N LYS A 25 2.77 24.72 7.85
CA LYS A 25 1.72 25.45 8.57
C LYS A 25 1.32 26.74 7.86
N THR A 26 0.08 27.15 8.06
CA THR A 26 -0.41 28.45 7.59
C THR A 26 0.19 29.58 8.42
N VAL A 27 0.23 30.80 7.87
CA VAL A 27 0.78 31.99 8.58
C VAL A 27 0.07 32.24 9.92
N THR A 28 -1.22 31.96 10.00
CA THR A 28 -2.03 32.08 11.23
C THR A 28 -1.64 31.05 12.28
N GLN A 29 -1.44 29.79 11.88
CA GLN A 29 -0.97 28.72 12.79
C GLN A 29 0.45 29.03 13.29
N ILE A 30 1.36 29.46 12.41
CA ILE A 30 2.73 29.84 12.80
C ILE A 30 2.71 30.98 13.82
N SER A 31 1.85 31.99 13.63
CA SER A 31 1.69 33.11 14.56
C SER A 31 1.23 32.65 15.95
N GLN A 32 0.29 31.70 16.01
CA GLN A 32 -0.19 31.12 17.27
C GLN A 32 0.91 30.30 17.96
N ASP A 33 1.56 29.40 17.23
CA ASP A 33 2.57 28.47 17.78
C ASP A 33 3.83 29.19 18.28
N THR A 34 4.25 30.25 17.59
CA THR A 34 5.43 31.04 17.96
C THR A 34 5.12 32.16 18.96
N ALA A 35 3.83 32.38 19.27
CA ALA A 35 3.32 33.53 20.01
C ALA A 35 3.80 34.89 19.45
N LEU A 36 4.04 34.96 18.13
CA LEU A 36 4.43 36.19 17.43
C LEU A 36 3.21 36.86 16.81
N PRO A 37 3.10 38.20 16.80
CA PRO A 37 1.99 38.87 16.13
C PRO A 37 2.00 38.60 14.62
N LEU A 38 0.81 38.42 14.03
CA LEU A 38 0.65 38.05 12.62
C LEU A 38 1.42 38.97 11.64
N SER A 39 1.49 40.27 11.94
CA SER A 39 2.24 41.26 11.15
C SER A 39 3.76 41.00 11.15
N HIS A 40 4.31 40.56 12.29
CA HIS A 40 5.73 40.20 12.42
C HIS A 40 6.01 38.86 11.76
N THR A 41 5.12 37.87 11.92
CA THR A 41 5.22 36.55 11.29
C THR A 41 5.21 36.66 9.77
N SER A 42 4.26 37.42 9.20
CA SER A 42 4.17 37.64 7.75
C SER A 42 5.42 38.33 7.19
N ARG A 43 5.93 39.37 7.88
CA ARG A 43 7.14 40.09 7.46
C ARG A 43 8.39 39.22 7.54
N ALA A 44 8.50 38.38 8.57
CA ALA A 44 9.61 37.44 8.71
C ALA A 44 9.58 36.39 7.60
N LEU A 45 8.42 35.77 7.34
CA LEU A 45 8.24 34.80 6.26
C LEU A 45 8.52 35.39 4.87
N SER A 46 8.15 36.65 4.63
CA SER A 46 8.50 37.34 3.38
C SER A 46 10.02 37.47 3.20
N ARG A 47 10.76 37.83 4.26
CA ARG A 47 12.23 37.89 4.22
C ARG A 47 12.85 36.49 4.05
N MET A 48 12.29 35.49 4.70
CA MET A 48 12.76 34.11 4.62
C MET A 48 12.52 33.50 3.22
N ARG A 49 11.41 33.83 2.57
CA ARG A 49 11.16 33.50 1.16
C ARG A 49 12.18 34.16 0.23
N SER A 50 12.45 35.46 0.42
CA SER A 50 13.48 36.14 -0.39
C SER A 50 14.89 35.60 -0.16
N ALA A 51 15.14 34.99 1.01
CA ALA A 51 16.41 34.36 1.35
C ALA A 51 16.47 32.86 0.97
N GLY A 52 15.39 32.28 0.41
CA GLY A 52 15.35 30.88 0.03
C GLY A 52 15.26 29.88 1.19
N LEU A 53 14.86 30.32 2.39
CA LEU A 53 14.77 29.47 3.58
C LEU A 53 13.41 28.74 3.70
N VAL A 54 12.35 29.29 3.09
CA VAL A 54 10.96 28.82 3.20
C VAL A 54 10.24 29.03 1.87
N ARG A 55 9.24 28.19 1.55
CA ARG A 55 8.36 28.30 0.36
C ARG A 55 6.88 28.18 0.75
N GLY A 56 5.98 28.84 0.01
CA GLY A 56 4.53 28.65 0.16
C GLY A 56 3.92 27.86 -1.01
N ASP A 57 2.82 27.13 -0.75
CA ASP A 57 2.12 26.32 -1.78
C ASP A 57 1.26 27.15 -2.76
N GLY A 58 0.77 28.32 -2.31
CA GLY A 58 -0.06 29.22 -3.10
C GLY A 58 0.73 30.25 -3.90
N ARG A 59 0.03 31.02 -4.73
CA ARG A 59 0.61 32.21 -5.37
C ARG A 59 0.98 33.25 -4.31
N ASP A 60 2.01 34.06 -4.56
CA ASP A 60 2.47 35.09 -3.62
C ASP A 60 1.30 35.99 -3.16
N GLY A 61 0.93 35.89 -1.87
CA GLY A 61 -0.14 36.67 -1.26
C GLY A 61 -1.49 35.95 -1.10
N GLU A 62 -1.59 34.69 -1.49
CA GLU A 62 -2.80 33.87 -1.32
C GLU A 62 -3.06 33.54 0.16
N ARG A 63 -4.30 33.78 0.62
CA ARG A 63 -4.69 33.55 2.01
C ARG A 63 -4.87 32.05 2.25
N GLY A 64 -4.27 31.53 3.32
CA GLY A 64 -4.39 30.12 3.71
C GLY A 64 -3.32 29.19 3.13
N ALA A 65 -2.33 29.71 2.40
CA ALA A 65 -1.23 28.89 1.88
C ALA A 65 -0.34 28.35 3.02
N HIS A 66 -0.10 27.02 3.00
CA HIS A 66 0.88 26.39 3.87
C HIS A 66 2.29 26.81 3.49
N GLN A 67 3.12 27.04 4.51
CA GLN A 67 4.53 27.37 4.37
C GLN A 67 5.36 26.14 4.71
N HIS A 68 6.40 25.89 3.92
CA HIS A 68 7.32 24.76 4.01
C HIS A 68 8.73 25.25 4.22
N ILE A 69 9.49 24.60 5.10
CA ILE A 69 10.93 24.84 5.20
C ILE A 69 11.63 24.28 3.95
N LEU A 70 12.68 24.95 3.48
CA LEU A 70 13.53 24.47 2.40
C LEU A 70 14.84 23.89 2.98
N PRO A 71 15.60 23.07 2.22
CA PRO A 71 16.85 22.46 2.72
C PRO A 71 17.85 23.48 3.28
N LEU A 72 17.98 24.66 2.64
CA LEU A 72 18.83 25.74 3.15
C LEU A 72 18.36 26.27 4.51
N GLY A 73 17.05 26.33 4.73
CA GLY A 73 16.45 26.70 6.02
C GLY A 73 16.75 25.67 7.11
N GLU A 74 16.73 24.38 6.78
CA GLU A 74 17.11 23.30 7.71
C GLU A 74 18.60 23.34 8.05
N ASP A 75 19.46 23.58 7.06
CA ASP A 75 20.91 23.76 7.25
C ASP A 75 21.23 24.92 8.20
N GLU A 76 20.65 26.11 7.96
CA GLU A 76 20.86 27.27 8.83
C GLU A 76 20.35 27.03 10.25
N LEU A 77 19.21 26.35 10.37
CA LEU A 77 18.59 26.04 11.65
C LEU A 77 19.43 25.05 12.47
N ARG A 78 19.99 24.03 11.82
CA ARG A 78 20.91 23.05 12.41
C ARG A 78 22.22 23.71 12.84
N ASN A 79 22.83 24.51 11.96
CA ASN A 79 24.09 25.19 12.22
C ASN A 79 23.98 26.17 13.40
N ASP A 80 22.87 26.90 13.54
CA ASP A 80 22.64 27.75 14.69
C ASP A 80 22.47 26.95 16.00
N ALA A 81 21.81 25.80 15.96
CA ALA A 81 21.66 24.93 17.13
C ALA A 81 23.01 24.35 17.60
N LEU A 82 23.85 23.86 16.67
CA LEU A 82 25.20 23.37 16.98
C LEU A 82 26.10 24.49 17.50
N PHE A 83 26.04 25.68 16.88
CA PHE A 83 26.80 26.85 17.34
C PHE A 83 26.44 27.24 18.79
N ARG A 84 25.14 27.24 19.12
CA ARG A 84 24.66 27.54 20.47
C ARG A 84 25.10 26.49 21.48
N LEU A 85 24.99 25.21 21.13
CA LEU A 85 25.42 24.12 21.98
C LEU A 85 26.94 24.18 22.26
N ARG A 86 27.75 24.48 21.24
CA ARG A 86 29.19 24.64 21.40
C ARG A 86 29.52 25.81 22.34
N THR A 87 28.91 26.96 22.12
CA THR A 87 29.08 28.16 22.96
C THR A 87 28.69 27.88 24.41
N LEU A 88 27.62 27.11 24.62
CA LEU A 88 27.14 26.68 25.93
C LEU A 88 28.16 25.77 26.61
N MET A 89 28.64 24.74 25.92
CA MET A 89 29.61 23.78 26.48
C MET A 89 30.94 24.42 26.85
N ASP A 90 31.37 25.46 26.13
CA ASP A 90 32.57 26.24 26.45
C ASP A 90 32.44 26.96 27.80
N HIS A 91 31.23 27.36 28.22
CA HIS A 91 30.97 28.14 29.43
C HIS A 91 30.42 27.30 30.59
N HIS A 92 29.69 26.23 30.25
CA HIS A 92 29.01 25.33 31.16
C HIS A 92 29.19 23.89 30.65
N PRO A 93 30.24 23.16 31.08
CA PRO A 93 30.46 21.80 30.63
C PRO A 93 29.32 20.88 31.08
N ARG A 94 28.97 19.92 30.21
CA ARG A 94 27.90 18.94 30.46
C ARG A 94 28.22 18.08 31.70
N PRO A 95 27.28 17.94 32.66
CA PRO A 95 27.40 16.97 33.75
C PRO A 95 27.44 15.53 33.22
N ILE A 96 28.20 14.65 33.88
CA ILE A 96 28.40 13.24 33.45
C ILE A 96 27.06 12.52 33.22
N ASP A 97 26.08 12.77 34.10
CA ASP A 97 24.78 12.08 34.09
C ASP A 97 23.68 12.83 33.31
N ALA A 98 24.02 13.88 32.56
CA ALA A 98 23.04 14.63 31.79
C ALA A 98 22.70 13.92 30.49
N ASP A 99 21.44 13.59 30.26
CA ASP A 99 21.00 12.90 29.03
C ASP A 99 20.71 13.89 27.89
N PHE A 100 20.22 15.08 28.22
CA PHE A 100 19.91 16.12 27.24
C PHE A 100 20.03 17.54 27.82
N VAL A 101 20.01 18.54 26.93
CA VAL A 101 19.97 19.96 27.27
C VAL A 101 18.87 20.66 26.46
N ILE A 102 18.17 21.61 27.10
CA ILE A 102 17.19 22.45 26.42
C ILE A 102 17.90 23.67 25.81
N LEU A 103 17.92 23.76 24.49
CA LEU A 103 18.55 24.85 23.74
C LEU A 103 17.62 26.05 23.56
N GLU A 104 16.33 25.81 23.36
CA GLU A 104 15.33 26.85 23.13
C GLU A 104 13.94 26.39 23.54
N ARG A 105 13.09 27.34 23.95
CA ARG A 105 11.66 27.15 24.17
C ARG A 105 10.85 28.13 23.34
N PHE A 106 9.83 27.62 22.64
CA PHE A 106 8.89 28.41 21.85
C PHE A 106 7.47 27.88 22.07
N GLY A 107 6.75 28.52 23.00
CA GLY A 107 5.44 28.06 23.44
C GLY A 107 5.52 26.73 24.21
N ARG A 108 4.82 25.72 23.71
CA ARG A 108 4.83 24.33 24.23
C ARG A 108 5.95 23.48 23.63
N TRP A 109 6.68 24.01 22.66
CA TRP A 109 7.74 23.31 21.96
C TRP A 109 9.11 23.68 22.53
N LEU A 110 9.98 22.69 22.55
CA LEU A 110 11.33 22.74 23.08
C LEU A 110 12.27 22.21 22.01
N ARG A 111 13.41 22.87 21.85
CA ARG A 111 14.52 22.33 21.08
C ARG A 111 15.53 21.73 22.03
N LEU A 112 15.84 20.46 21.81
CA LEU A 112 16.70 19.66 22.66
C LEU A 112 17.98 19.26 21.93
N ALA A 113 19.04 19.07 22.70
CA ALA A 113 20.25 18.39 22.28
C ALA A 113 20.40 17.14 23.17
N TRP A 114 20.26 15.96 22.57
CA TRP A 114 20.41 14.66 23.19
C TRP A 114 21.84 14.16 23.06
N PHE A 115 22.35 13.59 24.14
CA PHE A 115 23.71 13.07 24.18
C PHE A 115 23.77 11.54 24.30
N VAL A 116 22.61 10.89 24.37
CA VAL A 116 22.45 9.44 24.58
C VAL A 116 21.51 8.92 23.49
N PRO A 117 21.80 7.75 22.88
CA PRO A 117 20.85 7.09 21.99
C PRO A 117 19.54 6.85 22.72
N PHE A 118 18.45 7.32 22.13
CA PHE A 118 17.17 7.29 22.78
C PHE A 118 16.07 7.03 21.77
N GLY A 119 15.46 5.84 21.89
CA GLY A 119 14.43 5.34 20.97
C GLY A 119 13.00 5.50 21.48
N GLN A 120 12.76 6.18 22.61
CA GLN A 120 11.39 6.36 23.12
C GLN A 120 10.81 7.70 22.65
N ARG A 121 9.53 7.71 22.27
CA ARG A 121 8.81 8.95 21.90
C ARG A 121 8.38 9.78 23.09
N LEU A 122 8.29 9.21 24.29
CA LEU A 122 7.84 9.90 25.49
C LEU A 122 8.92 9.80 26.57
N VAL A 123 9.33 10.95 27.11
CA VAL A 123 10.39 11.07 28.11
C VAL A 123 9.85 11.78 29.34
N ALA A 124 9.97 11.12 30.48
CA ALA A 124 9.78 11.80 31.75
C ALA A 124 11.10 12.37 32.27
N PHE A 125 11.05 13.61 32.73
CA PHE A 125 12.17 14.25 33.39
C PHE A 125 11.70 15.00 34.65
N SER A 126 12.60 15.14 35.62
CA SER A 126 12.37 15.96 36.80
C SER A 126 13.17 17.27 36.67
N PRO A 127 12.60 18.43 37.01
CA PRO A 127 13.34 19.70 37.07
C PRO A 127 14.38 19.75 38.19
N SER A 128 14.25 18.86 39.18
CA SER A 128 15.02 18.96 40.41
C SER A 128 16.50 18.66 40.14
N LYS A 129 17.37 19.51 40.72
CA LYS A 129 18.83 19.49 40.59
C LYS A 129 19.37 18.08 40.79
N PHE A 130 20.45 17.76 40.05
CA PHE A 130 21.34 16.61 40.32
C PHE A 130 21.45 16.37 41.83
N SER A 131 20.74 15.36 42.31
CA SER A 131 20.56 15.13 43.74
C SER A 131 21.90 14.78 44.35
N LYS A 132 22.46 15.72 45.15
CA LYS A 132 23.54 15.41 46.08
C LYS A 132 22.96 14.88 47.37
N GLY A 133 22.34 13.70 47.32
CA GLY A 133 22.00 12.89 48.50
C GLY A 133 20.92 13.46 49.43
N ASN A 134 19.92 12.63 49.72
CA ASN A 134 19.04 12.65 50.90
C ASN A 134 17.87 13.66 50.99
N GLU A 135 17.51 14.40 49.94
CA GLU A 135 16.20 15.08 49.92
C GLU A 135 15.24 14.35 48.96
N GLY A 136 14.07 13.96 49.49
CA GLY A 136 13.07 13.18 48.77
C GLY A 136 12.62 13.89 47.48
N VAL A 137 12.56 13.12 46.39
CA VAL A 137 12.05 13.55 45.08
C VAL A 137 10.55 13.81 45.21
N GLY A 138 10.18 15.01 45.67
CA GLY A 138 8.81 15.45 45.92
C GLY A 138 8.31 16.40 44.84
N GLY A 139 8.30 15.98 43.58
CA GLY A 139 7.70 16.74 42.49
C GLY A 139 7.18 15.82 41.40
N GLU A 140 6.03 16.17 40.81
CA GLU A 140 5.48 15.44 39.67
C GLU A 140 6.42 15.57 38.46
N PRO A 141 6.73 14.47 37.75
CA PRO A 141 7.60 14.51 36.58
C PRO A 141 6.92 15.25 35.42
N TYR A 142 7.70 15.98 34.65
CA TYR A 142 7.25 16.56 33.39
C TYR A 142 7.45 15.55 32.26
N TRP A 143 6.53 15.56 31.31
CA TRP A 143 6.57 14.67 30.14
C TRP A 143 6.89 15.47 28.88
N LEU A 144 7.92 14.99 28.18
CA LEU A 144 8.33 15.45 26.86
C LEU A 144 7.93 14.39 25.84
N GLU A 145 7.31 14.84 24.77
CA GLU A 145 7.10 14.04 23.58
C GLU A 145 8.19 14.41 22.56
N ASP A 146 9.08 13.47 22.23
CA ASP A 146 10.05 13.64 21.15
C ASP A 146 9.31 13.60 19.80
N ALA A 147 9.30 14.75 19.12
CA ALA A 147 8.61 14.97 17.86
C ALA A 147 9.58 14.95 16.66
N SER A 148 10.81 14.48 16.87
CA SER A 148 11.77 14.30 15.79
C SER A 148 11.46 13.04 14.96
N GLN A 149 11.50 13.17 13.62
CA GLN A 149 11.13 12.08 12.70
C GLN A 149 12.27 11.11 12.40
N GLU A 150 13.53 11.53 12.60
CA GLU A 150 14.72 10.73 12.29
C GLU A 150 15.79 10.84 13.39
N GLU A 151 16.48 9.73 13.66
CA GLU A 151 17.60 9.68 14.60
C GLU A 151 18.92 10.04 13.90
N GLN A 152 19.11 11.32 13.58
CA GLN A 152 20.35 11.82 12.99
C GLN A 152 21.29 12.39 14.07
N TRP A 153 22.55 11.97 14.02
CA TRP A 153 23.61 12.38 14.94
C TRP A 153 24.60 13.30 14.25
N TRP A 154 25.08 14.33 14.97
CA TRP A 154 26.02 15.32 14.44
C TRP A 154 27.21 15.50 15.37
N SER A 155 28.38 15.68 14.78
CA SER A 155 29.57 16.13 15.49
C SER A 155 29.44 17.61 15.86
N ILE A 156 29.60 17.93 17.14
CA ILE A 156 29.56 19.31 17.67
C ILE A 156 30.74 20.13 17.12
N ASP A 157 31.88 19.48 16.86
CA ASP A 157 33.12 20.14 16.43
C ASP A 157 33.14 20.42 14.94
N SER A 158 32.77 19.42 14.11
CA SER A 158 32.83 19.52 12.65
C SER A 158 31.51 19.96 12.02
N GLY A 159 30.38 19.78 12.71
CA GLY A 159 29.04 20.01 12.17
C GLY A 159 28.59 18.98 11.13
N GLU A 160 29.36 17.89 10.97
CA GLU A 160 29.09 16.83 10.00
C GLU A 160 28.27 15.69 10.65
N SER A 161 27.61 14.90 9.80
CA SER A 161 26.88 13.70 10.22
C SER A 161 27.83 12.70 10.89
N ALA A 162 27.38 12.10 11.99
CA ALA A 162 28.14 11.17 12.81
C ALA A 162 27.29 9.92 13.11
N PRO A 163 27.92 8.78 13.44
CA PRO A 163 27.18 7.61 13.93
C PRO A 163 26.62 7.84 15.33
N SER A 164 25.54 7.11 15.67
CA SER A 164 24.98 7.09 17.01
C SER A 164 26.02 6.57 18.03
N PRO A 165 26.17 7.20 19.21
CA PRO A 165 27.13 6.76 20.21
C PRO A 165 26.69 5.43 20.85
N GLU A 166 27.62 4.49 21.00
CA GLU A 166 27.35 3.22 21.68
C GLU A 166 27.08 3.43 23.18
N ASN A 167 26.05 2.76 23.72
CA ASN A 167 25.67 2.78 25.15
C ASN A 167 26.83 2.50 26.11
N SER A 168 27.85 1.77 25.65
CA SER A 168 29.06 1.37 26.40
C SER A 168 29.97 2.54 26.81
N LEU A 169 29.83 3.72 26.18
CA LEU A 169 30.81 4.82 26.25
C LEU A 169 30.37 6.03 27.09
N LEU A 170 29.19 5.98 27.73
CA LEU A 170 28.57 7.05 28.51
C LEU A 170 29.46 7.69 29.61
N GLY A 171 30.55 7.01 30.00
CA GLY A 171 31.49 7.51 31.02
C GLY A 171 32.77 8.18 30.50
N ARG A 172 33.02 8.27 29.18
CA ARG A 172 34.28 8.82 28.62
C ARG A 172 34.01 9.95 27.64
N PHE A 173 33.91 11.17 28.17
CA PHE A 173 33.69 12.41 27.40
C PHE A 173 34.77 12.72 26.35
N ASP A 174 35.95 12.11 26.45
CA ASP A 174 37.12 12.55 25.68
C ASP A 174 37.16 12.01 24.24
N GLN A 175 36.23 11.14 23.83
CA GLN A 175 36.38 10.38 22.58
C GLN A 175 35.32 10.61 21.50
N TRP A 176 34.18 11.27 21.78
CA TRP A 176 33.24 11.63 20.71
C TRP A 176 32.24 12.75 21.10
N PRO A 177 32.38 13.99 20.58
CA PRO A 177 31.45 15.08 20.85
C PRO A 177 30.28 15.02 19.87
N VAL A 178 29.45 13.98 19.95
CA VAL A 178 28.26 13.82 19.10
C VAL A 178 26.98 14.17 19.85
N VAL A 179 26.03 14.73 19.11
CA VAL A 179 24.73 15.15 19.63
C VAL A 179 23.65 14.86 18.62
N ARG A 180 22.46 14.48 19.09
CA ARG A 180 21.23 14.48 18.31
C ARG A 180 20.42 15.72 18.66
N LEU A 181 20.13 16.58 17.68
CA LEU A 181 19.21 17.70 17.88
C LEU A 181 17.78 17.22 17.62
N GLY A 182 16.90 17.49 18.56
CA GLY A 182 15.49 17.12 18.48
C GLY A 182 14.58 18.30 18.79
N ILE A 183 13.31 18.13 18.43
CA ILE A 183 12.24 18.99 18.90
C ILE A 183 11.35 18.13 19.77
N ALA A 184 11.05 18.61 20.97
CA ALA A 184 10.12 17.95 21.87
C ALA A 184 8.98 18.89 22.24
N ARG A 185 7.83 18.32 22.58
CA ARG A 185 6.66 19.04 23.05
C ARG A 185 6.44 18.76 24.52
N LEU A 186 6.13 19.80 25.29
CA LEU A 186 5.79 19.69 26.70
C LEU A 186 4.28 19.41 26.86
N ASN A 187 3.96 18.31 27.56
CA ASN A 187 2.59 18.01 27.99
C ASN A 187 2.12 19.00 29.07
N GLU A 188 0.80 19.13 29.27
CA GLU A 188 0.20 20.22 30.04
C GLU A 188 0.80 20.40 31.43
N GLY A 189 1.16 21.64 31.75
CA GLY A 189 1.86 22.05 32.95
C GLY A 189 2.71 23.29 32.67
N SER A 190 2.63 24.32 33.53
CA SER A 190 3.58 25.43 33.49
C SER A 190 4.91 24.93 34.07
N PHE A 191 5.78 24.44 33.20
CA PHE A 191 7.19 24.34 33.50
C PHE A 191 7.81 25.71 33.26
N ASP A 192 8.52 26.28 34.23
CA ASP A 192 9.35 27.46 34.00
C ASP A 192 10.82 27.04 34.00
N LEU A 193 11.51 27.38 32.92
CA LEU A 193 12.95 27.23 32.84
C LEU A 193 13.58 28.29 33.75
N GLU A 194 14.26 27.87 34.81
CA GLU A 194 14.97 28.81 35.70
C GLU A 194 16.05 29.56 34.91
N HIS A 195 16.73 28.87 33.98
CA HIS A 195 17.75 29.43 33.11
C HIS A 195 17.67 28.85 31.69
N PRO A 196 18.00 29.63 30.64
CA PRO A 196 18.29 29.05 29.33
C PRO A 196 19.49 28.11 29.48
N PHE A 197 19.48 26.96 28.78
CA PHE A 197 20.61 26.01 28.74
C PHE A 197 20.79 25.11 29.98
N GLN A 198 19.69 24.68 30.59
CA GLN A 198 19.71 23.71 31.68
C GLN A 198 19.85 22.26 31.17
N TYR A 199 20.71 21.49 31.82
CA TYR A 199 20.92 20.06 31.58
C TYR A 199 19.94 19.22 32.40
N PHE A 200 19.44 18.13 31.81
CA PHE A 200 18.45 17.24 32.42
C PHE A 200 18.85 15.77 32.28
N GLN A 201 18.35 14.96 33.20
CA GLN A 201 18.50 13.50 33.18
C GLN A 201 17.11 12.86 33.07
N THR A 202 17.02 11.80 32.27
CA THR A 202 15.82 10.97 32.16
C THR A 202 15.65 10.15 33.42
N SER A 203 14.42 10.05 33.91
CA SER A 203 14.14 9.29 35.15
C SER A 203 14.10 7.80 34.83
N ILE A 204 15.13 7.04 35.22
CA ILE A 204 15.26 5.57 35.03
C ILE A 204 14.12 4.79 35.72
N THR A 205 13.37 5.42 36.63
CA THR A 205 12.25 4.82 37.38
C THR A 205 10.87 5.07 36.73
N SER A 206 10.81 5.10 35.40
CA SER A 206 9.60 5.41 34.61
C SER A 206 8.40 4.48 34.87
N ALA A 207 8.64 3.22 35.26
CA ALA A 207 7.57 2.26 35.56
C ALA A 207 6.71 2.62 36.80
N ARG A 208 7.19 3.48 37.71
CA ARG A 208 6.42 3.95 38.88
C ARG A 208 5.65 5.25 38.65
N MET A 209 5.72 5.83 37.45
CA MET A 209 5.22 7.19 37.17
C MET A 209 4.05 7.24 36.18
N ILE A 210 3.58 6.07 35.71
CA ILE A 210 2.32 5.93 34.98
C ILE A 210 1.16 6.20 35.97
N ALA A 211 0.07 6.85 35.53
CA ALA A 211 -1.08 7.10 36.40
C ALA A 211 -1.52 5.79 37.11
N PRO A 212 -1.92 5.82 38.40
CA PRO A 212 -2.21 4.62 39.18
C PRO A 212 -3.22 3.66 38.53
N GLY A 213 -4.09 4.17 37.66
CA GLY A 213 -5.08 3.37 36.90
C GLY A 213 -4.56 2.73 35.60
N LEU A 214 -3.27 2.87 35.28
CA LEU A 214 -2.67 2.44 34.01
C LEU A 214 -1.46 1.50 34.21
N SER A 215 -1.16 1.07 35.43
CA SER A 215 -0.03 0.19 35.75
C SER A 215 -0.43 -1.23 36.15
N HIS A 216 -1.68 -1.43 36.58
CA HIS A 216 -2.12 -2.65 37.28
C HIS A 216 -3.32 -3.37 36.63
N GLY A 217 -3.68 -3.01 35.40
CA GLY A 217 -4.70 -3.71 34.62
C GLY A 217 -4.38 -5.19 34.34
N ASP A 218 -5.43 -5.96 34.06
CA ASP A 218 -5.40 -7.38 33.71
C ASP A 218 -5.06 -7.64 32.23
N TRP A 219 -4.92 -6.59 31.43
CA TRP A 219 -4.48 -6.65 30.03
C TRP A 219 -3.49 -5.53 29.73
N THR A 220 -2.75 -5.69 28.63
CA THR A 220 -1.73 -4.72 28.21
C THR A 220 -2.19 -4.02 26.94
N LEU A 221 -2.36 -2.70 26.99
CA LEU A 221 -2.80 -1.89 25.85
C LEU A 221 -1.63 -1.55 24.92
N SER A 222 -0.46 -1.24 25.48
CA SER A 222 0.74 -0.93 24.71
C SER A 222 2.01 -1.17 25.53
N THR A 223 3.07 -1.54 24.82
CA THR A 223 4.43 -1.70 25.31
C THR A 223 5.32 -0.76 24.50
N SER A 224 5.64 0.42 25.04
CA SER A 224 6.60 1.32 24.41
C SER A 224 7.98 1.04 25.02
N SER A 225 8.69 0.05 24.46
CA SER A 225 9.97 -0.48 24.96
C SER A 225 9.91 -1.11 26.37
N GLU A 226 10.97 -1.79 26.81
CA GLU A 226 11.04 -2.59 28.05
C GLU A 226 10.72 -1.85 29.37
N GLN A 227 10.47 -0.53 29.33
CA GLN A 227 10.34 0.32 30.52
C GLN A 227 8.93 0.88 30.78
N VAL A 228 8.08 1.04 29.75
CA VAL A 228 6.73 1.62 29.90
C VAL A 228 5.68 0.67 29.35
N ILE A 229 4.93 0.03 30.26
CA ILE A 229 3.83 -0.87 29.93
C ILE A 229 2.53 -0.26 30.42
N ILE A 230 1.60 0.00 29.49
CA ILE A 230 0.28 0.57 29.80
C ILE A 230 -0.70 -0.58 30.04
N ARG A 231 -1.12 -0.75 31.29
CA ARG A 231 -2.11 -1.73 31.75
C ARG A 231 -3.30 -1.04 32.41
N PRO A 232 -4.36 -0.71 31.66
CA PRO A 232 -5.50 0.01 32.21
C PRO A 232 -6.30 -0.89 33.16
N SER A 233 -6.51 -0.41 34.38
CA SER A 233 -7.29 -1.09 35.41
C SER A 233 -8.79 -0.77 35.34
N ARG A 234 -9.20 0.10 34.43
CA ARG A 234 -10.57 0.54 34.18
C ARG A 234 -10.91 0.39 32.69
N PRO A 235 -12.19 0.35 32.33
CA PRO A 235 -12.60 0.27 30.93
C PRO A 235 -12.00 1.43 30.13
N VAL A 236 -11.39 1.12 28.99
CA VAL A 236 -10.91 2.11 28.04
C VAL A 236 -12.03 2.40 27.05
N THR A 237 -12.32 3.69 26.79
CA THR A 237 -13.33 4.05 25.80
C THR A 237 -12.68 4.80 24.65
N ALA A 238 -12.95 4.33 23.45
CA ALA A 238 -12.63 4.99 22.21
C ALA A 238 -13.94 5.47 21.60
N ILE A 239 -14.13 6.78 21.59
CA ILE A 239 -15.33 7.45 21.09
C ILE A 239 -14.92 8.30 19.89
N GLY A 240 -15.59 8.12 18.76
CA GLY A 240 -15.37 8.90 17.55
C GLY A 240 -14.56 8.19 16.47
N SER A 241 -14.19 8.94 15.43
CA SER A 241 -13.58 8.41 14.21
C SER A 241 -12.11 8.05 14.42
N ILE A 242 -11.85 6.81 14.85
CA ILE A 242 -10.51 6.22 14.82
C ILE A 242 -10.24 5.63 13.44
N LYS A 243 -9.04 5.85 12.88
CA LYS A 243 -8.65 5.21 11.61
C LYS A 243 -8.82 3.68 11.63
N PRO A 244 -9.39 3.05 10.59
CA PRO A 244 -9.73 1.61 10.59
C PRO A 244 -8.57 0.66 10.93
N LEU A 245 -7.36 0.92 10.42
CA LEU A 245 -6.18 0.10 10.73
C LEU A 245 -5.81 0.13 12.22
N ARG A 246 -5.98 1.28 12.88
CA ARG A 246 -5.71 1.46 14.31
C ARG A 246 -6.82 0.81 15.15
N GLN A 247 -8.06 0.92 14.70
CA GLN A 247 -9.20 0.22 15.31
C GLN A 247 -9.00 -1.29 15.30
N HIS A 248 -8.49 -1.85 14.20
CA HIS A 248 -8.20 -3.28 14.10
C HIS A 248 -7.09 -3.72 15.07
N GLY A 249 -5.98 -2.97 15.14
CA GLY A 249 -4.92 -3.23 16.11
C GLY A 249 -5.42 -3.18 17.56
N LEU A 250 -6.27 -2.20 17.90
CA LEU A 250 -6.91 -2.12 19.22
C LEU A 250 -7.81 -3.33 19.50
N LEU A 251 -8.66 -3.72 18.55
CA LEU A 251 -9.56 -4.87 18.71
C LEU A 251 -8.79 -6.19 18.84
N ALA A 252 -7.64 -6.34 18.18
CA ALA A 252 -6.79 -7.51 18.32
C ALA A 252 -6.15 -7.57 19.71
N ILE A 253 -5.48 -6.48 20.14
CA ILE A 253 -4.82 -6.39 21.46
C ILE A 253 -5.83 -6.55 22.59
N ALA A 254 -6.91 -5.79 22.52
CA ALA A 254 -7.97 -5.84 23.52
C ALA A 254 -8.89 -7.04 23.35
N GLY A 255 -8.80 -7.82 22.27
CA GLY A 255 -9.63 -8.99 22.02
C GLY A 255 -9.09 -10.28 22.65
N ASP A 256 -7.79 -10.33 22.93
CA ASP A 256 -7.10 -11.53 23.42
C ASP A 256 -7.66 -12.05 24.76
N GLY A 257 -8.31 -13.21 24.73
CA GLY A 257 -8.97 -13.81 25.89
C GLY A 257 -10.26 -13.12 26.37
N ALA A 258 -10.80 -12.15 25.62
CA ALA A 258 -12.09 -11.50 25.91
C ALA A 258 -13.22 -11.95 24.97
N LEU A 259 -14.45 -11.71 25.41
CA LEU A 259 -15.66 -11.82 24.59
C LEU A 259 -15.84 -10.54 23.76
N GLN A 260 -15.90 -10.66 22.44
CA GLN A 260 -16.18 -9.55 21.54
C GLN A 260 -17.70 -9.44 21.31
N ILE A 261 -18.30 -8.29 21.60
CA ILE A 261 -19.71 -8.00 21.35
C ILE A 261 -19.79 -6.87 20.34
N THR A 262 -20.45 -7.12 19.21
CA THR A 262 -20.55 -6.14 18.11
C THR A 262 -21.99 -5.95 17.65
N ASP A 263 -22.35 -4.78 17.17
CA ASP A 263 -23.69 -4.50 16.60
C ASP A 263 -23.72 -4.34 15.07
N GLY A 264 -22.57 -4.48 14.44
CA GLY A 264 -22.44 -4.53 12.99
C GLY A 264 -23.13 -5.76 12.37
N PRO A 265 -23.33 -5.74 11.04
CA PRO A 265 -24.06 -6.79 10.32
C PRO A 265 -23.39 -8.16 10.52
N ASN A 266 -24.18 -9.14 10.92
CA ASN A 266 -23.76 -10.53 10.99
C ASN A 266 -24.29 -11.30 9.78
N GLN A 267 -23.40 -11.85 8.96
CA GLN A 267 -23.76 -12.71 7.82
C GLN A 267 -23.85 -14.20 8.21
N GLN A 268 -23.38 -14.58 9.40
CA GLN A 268 -23.36 -15.96 9.86
C GLN A 268 -24.40 -16.23 10.95
N ARG A 269 -24.92 -17.46 10.96
CA ARG A 269 -25.85 -17.94 11.98
C ARG A 269 -25.11 -18.17 13.31
N GLN A 270 -25.55 -17.48 14.37
CA GLN A 270 -24.89 -17.54 15.68
C GLN A 270 -25.26 -18.81 16.44
N HIS A 271 -24.32 -19.34 17.23
CA HIS A 271 -24.56 -20.43 18.17
C HIS A 271 -24.47 -19.87 19.59
N LEU A 272 -25.61 -19.75 20.27
CA LEU A 272 -25.69 -19.08 21.57
C LEU A 272 -26.31 -20.01 22.63
N PRO A 273 -25.89 -19.90 23.90
CA PRO A 273 -26.41 -20.76 24.95
C PRO A 273 -27.82 -20.35 25.37
N VAL A 274 -28.67 -21.33 25.69
CA VAL A 274 -30.05 -21.07 26.18
C VAL A 274 -30.04 -20.25 27.47
N SER A 275 -28.99 -20.35 28.28
CA SER A 275 -28.81 -19.53 29.49
C SER A 275 -28.72 -18.02 29.18
N LEU A 276 -28.18 -17.61 28.04
CA LEU A 276 -28.22 -16.23 27.57
C LEU A 276 -29.65 -15.81 27.18
N LEU A 277 -30.38 -16.68 26.49
CA LEU A 277 -31.79 -16.45 26.15
C LEU A 277 -32.64 -16.23 27.40
N ARG A 278 -32.40 -17.03 28.46
CA ARG A 278 -33.08 -16.91 29.77
C ARG A 278 -32.82 -15.55 30.43
N GLN A 279 -31.62 -15.00 30.30
CA GLN A 279 -31.27 -13.68 30.85
C GLN A 279 -31.84 -12.53 30.02
N TRP A 280 -31.91 -12.69 28.69
CA TRP A 280 -32.46 -11.69 27.79
C TRP A 280 -33.99 -11.62 27.83
N TRP A 281 -34.67 -12.77 27.99
CA TRP A 281 -36.12 -12.89 27.87
C TRP A 281 -36.91 -11.91 28.76
N PRO A 282 -36.59 -11.72 30.05
CA PRO A 282 -37.29 -10.77 30.92
C PRO A 282 -37.09 -9.31 30.51
N LEU A 283 -35.97 -8.98 29.85
CA LEU A 283 -35.68 -7.63 29.38
C LEU A 283 -36.59 -7.22 28.22
N ARG A 284 -36.81 -8.14 27.26
CA ARG A 284 -37.65 -7.88 26.08
C ARG A 284 -39.14 -8.11 26.34
N PHE A 285 -39.48 -9.09 27.19
CA PHE A 285 -40.86 -9.48 27.49
C PHE A 285 -41.17 -9.44 29.00
N PRO A 286 -41.21 -8.25 29.65
CA PRO A 286 -41.32 -8.13 31.11
C PRO A 286 -42.64 -8.68 31.69
N ARG A 287 -43.69 -8.74 30.86
CA ARG A 287 -45.02 -9.25 31.25
C ARG A 287 -45.19 -10.75 31.03
N SER A 288 -44.16 -11.43 30.53
CA SER A 288 -44.16 -12.89 30.45
C SER A 288 -43.75 -13.47 31.80
N SER A 289 -44.29 -14.64 32.14
CA SER A 289 -43.96 -15.34 33.40
C SER A 289 -42.54 -15.94 33.43
N GLY A 290 -41.63 -15.47 32.55
CA GLY A 290 -40.30 -16.05 32.31
C GLY A 290 -40.29 -17.13 31.22
N LEU A 291 -39.10 -17.48 30.74
CA LEU A 291 -38.91 -18.53 29.73
C LEU A 291 -39.32 -19.92 30.27
N ASP A 292 -39.11 -20.16 31.57
CA ASP A 292 -39.45 -21.40 32.28
C ASP A 292 -40.94 -21.67 32.46
N ALA A 293 -41.78 -20.64 32.30
CA ALA A 293 -43.23 -20.77 32.42
C ALA A 293 -43.92 -21.02 31.07
N ILE A 294 -43.14 -21.10 29.99
CA ILE A 294 -43.62 -21.38 28.63
C ILE A 294 -43.77 -22.91 28.48
N SER A 295 -44.78 -23.34 27.72
CA SER A 295 -44.96 -24.77 27.47
C SER A 295 -43.82 -25.35 26.63
N ASP A 296 -43.45 -26.61 26.86
CA ASP A 296 -42.31 -27.27 26.18
C ASP A 296 -42.39 -27.16 24.65
N GLY A 297 -43.59 -27.33 24.07
CA GLY A 297 -43.79 -27.21 22.61
C GLY A 297 -43.60 -25.79 22.06
N GLU A 298 -43.88 -24.77 22.86
CA GLU A 298 -43.62 -23.37 22.50
C GLU A 298 -42.14 -23.01 22.69
N LEU A 299 -41.49 -23.57 23.71
CA LEU A 299 -40.06 -23.45 23.93
C LEU A 299 -39.27 -24.06 22.76
N GLU A 300 -39.59 -25.28 22.37
CA GLU A 300 -39.01 -25.95 21.18
C GLU A 300 -39.18 -25.11 19.91
N SER A 301 -40.32 -24.44 19.76
CA SER A 301 -40.57 -23.53 18.62
C SER A 301 -39.64 -22.30 18.67
N ILE A 302 -39.35 -21.76 19.85
CA ILE A 302 -38.41 -20.64 20.04
C ILE A 302 -36.96 -21.07 19.77
N LEU A 303 -36.58 -22.28 20.21
CA LEU A 303 -35.24 -22.83 20.03
C LEU A 303 -34.95 -23.22 18.57
N SER A 304 -35.92 -23.81 17.89
CA SER A 304 -35.83 -24.22 16.47
C SER A 304 -36.01 -23.05 15.49
N GLY A 305 -36.74 -22.01 15.89
CA GLY A 305 -37.11 -20.88 15.01
C GLY A 305 -38.38 -21.14 14.18
N ASP A 306 -39.01 -22.30 14.33
CA ASP A 306 -40.14 -22.73 13.50
C ASP A 306 -41.50 -22.39 14.13
N LEU A 307 -42.48 -22.11 13.27
CA LEU A 307 -43.87 -21.84 13.68
C LEU A 307 -44.73 -23.11 13.58
N PRO A 308 -45.18 -23.69 14.71
CA PRO A 308 -46.02 -24.89 14.70
C PRO A 308 -47.43 -24.60 14.20
N LYS A 309 -48.11 -25.64 13.70
CA LYS A 309 -49.56 -25.60 13.39
C LYS A 309 -50.35 -25.55 14.70
N SER A 310 -50.65 -24.34 15.17
CA SER A 310 -51.35 -24.06 16.42
C SER A 310 -52.52 -23.08 16.20
N ASP A 311 -53.35 -22.88 17.23
CA ASP A 311 -54.44 -21.90 17.22
C ASP A 311 -53.94 -20.48 16.85
N PRO A 312 -54.68 -19.68 16.07
CA PRO A 312 -54.30 -18.32 15.66
C PRO A 312 -53.80 -17.41 16.79
N THR A 313 -54.28 -17.56 18.02
CA THR A 313 -53.84 -16.73 19.16
C THR A 313 -52.42 -17.09 19.59
N THR A 314 -52.15 -18.38 19.79
CA THR A 314 -50.83 -18.94 20.10
C THR A 314 -49.82 -18.65 18.99
N ARG A 315 -50.24 -18.80 17.73
CA ARG A 315 -49.38 -18.54 16.57
C ARG A 315 -48.97 -17.07 16.45
N ARG A 316 -49.87 -16.13 16.74
CA ARG A 316 -49.56 -14.69 16.77
C ARG A 316 -48.58 -14.35 17.89
N ARG A 317 -48.74 -14.95 19.06
CA ARG A 317 -47.84 -14.80 20.21
C ARG A 317 -46.43 -15.32 19.90
N LEU A 318 -46.32 -16.55 19.39
CA LEU A 318 -45.05 -17.15 18.98
C LEU A 318 -44.33 -16.35 17.90
N ARG A 319 -45.06 -15.87 16.88
CA ARG A 319 -44.49 -15.00 15.84
C ARG A 319 -43.90 -13.72 16.43
N ARG A 320 -44.57 -13.11 17.42
CA ARG A 320 -44.06 -11.91 18.11
C ARG A 320 -42.77 -12.21 18.88
N TRP A 321 -42.69 -13.36 19.55
CA TRP A 321 -41.48 -13.77 20.27
C TRP A 321 -40.31 -14.08 19.33
N LEU A 322 -40.53 -14.87 18.28
CA LEU A 322 -39.54 -15.18 17.25
C LEU A 322 -39.02 -13.93 16.54
N SER A 323 -39.91 -12.99 16.21
CA SER A 323 -39.51 -11.68 15.68
C SER A 323 -38.61 -10.95 16.67
N GLY A 324 -38.96 -10.94 17.96
CA GLY A 324 -38.13 -10.29 18.98
C GLY A 324 -36.74 -10.92 19.14
N VAL A 325 -36.62 -12.24 19.01
CA VAL A 325 -35.32 -12.95 19.03
C VAL A 325 -34.51 -12.58 17.78
N SER A 326 -35.14 -12.60 16.61
CA SER A 326 -34.50 -12.23 15.34
C SER A 326 -34.07 -10.75 15.30
N ASP A 327 -34.88 -9.86 15.88
CA ASP A 327 -34.56 -8.43 16.03
C ASP A 327 -33.35 -8.23 16.94
N ALA A 328 -33.15 -9.09 17.95
CA ALA A 328 -32.11 -8.96 18.97
C ALA A 328 -30.78 -9.61 18.57
N PHE A 329 -30.82 -10.79 17.96
CA PHE A 329 -29.62 -11.61 17.69
C PHE A 329 -29.51 -12.08 16.23
N GLY A 330 -30.46 -11.72 15.34
CA GLY A 330 -30.48 -12.21 13.97
C GLY A 330 -30.80 -13.71 13.89
N GLU A 331 -30.14 -14.44 12.99
CA GLU A 331 -30.27 -15.89 12.93
C GLU A 331 -29.43 -16.57 14.02
N VAL A 332 -30.09 -17.34 14.89
CA VAL A 332 -29.45 -18.01 16.02
C VAL A 332 -29.88 -19.47 16.10
N ARG A 333 -28.94 -20.34 16.45
CA ARG A 333 -29.18 -21.68 16.99
C ARG A 333 -28.89 -21.68 18.48
N TRP A 334 -29.90 -22.03 19.26
CA TRP A 334 -29.79 -22.18 20.70
C TRP A 334 -29.43 -23.62 21.02
N ALA A 335 -28.48 -23.82 21.94
CA ALA A 335 -28.23 -25.13 22.50
C ALA A 335 -27.90 -25.04 24.00
N ASP A 336 -28.20 -26.11 24.70
CA ASP A 336 -27.75 -26.32 26.07
C ASP A 336 -26.27 -26.76 26.05
N ASP A 337 -25.53 -26.45 27.12
CA ASP A 337 -24.12 -26.85 27.34
C ASP A 337 -23.04 -26.29 26.39
N ILE A 338 -23.31 -25.17 25.73
CA ILE A 338 -22.29 -24.39 25.01
C ILE A 338 -21.81 -23.19 25.83
N SER A 339 -20.51 -22.90 25.76
CA SER A 339 -19.96 -21.65 26.27
C SER A 339 -20.26 -20.49 25.33
N LEU A 340 -20.14 -19.24 25.81
CA LEU A 340 -20.25 -18.09 24.91
C LEU A 340 -19.16 -18.18 23.84
N PRO A 341 -19.49 -17.93 22.56
CA PRO A 341 -18.49 -17.87 21.50
C PRO A 341 -17.50 -16.72 21.76
N GLU A 342 -16.42 -16.65 21.00
CA GLU A 342 -15.47 -15.52 21.09
C GLU A 342 -16.09 -14.20 20.64
N LYS A 343 -17.05 -14.25 19.71
CA LYS A 343 -17.74 -13.09 19.17
C LYS A 343 -19.26 -13.29 19.14
N ILE A 344 -19.99 -12.25 19.56
CA ILE A 344 -21.46 -12.21 19.57
C ILE A 344 -21.92 -10.95 18.84
N HIS A 345 -22.92 -11.11 17.99
CA HIS A 345 -23.59 -10.01 17.32
C HIS A 345 -24.93 -9.70 17.99
N VAL A 346 -25.13 -8.44 18.35
CA VAL A 346 -26.35 -7.94 19.01
C VAL A 346 -26.94 -6.76 18.23
N ARG A 347 -28.25 -6.73 18.09
CA ARG A 347 -28.95 -5.67 17.32
C ARG A 347 -29.82 -4.77 18.20
N THR A 348 -29.92 -5.09 19.49
CA THR A 348 -30.70 -4.31 20.45
C THR A 348 -29.92 -4.08 21.74
N THR A 349 -30.27 -3.02 22.48
CA THR A 349 -29.63 -2.69 23.75
C THR A 349 -29.96 -3.69 24.85
N GLU A 350 -31.14 -4.32 24.82
CA GLU A 350 -31.51 -5.39 25.76
C GLU A 350 -30.64 -6.64 25.54
N ALA A 351 -30.33 -6.98 24.28
CA ALA A 351 -29.44 -8.09 23.94
C ALA A 351 -28.01 -7.83 24.45
N LEU A 352 -27.48 -6.63 24.20
CA LEU A 352 -26.19 -6.20 24.72
C LEU A 352 -26.13 -6.31 26.25
N ARG A 353 -27.16 -5.84 26.95
CA ARG A 353 -27.25 -5.92 28.41
C ARG A 353 -27.25 -7.36 28.92
N ALA A 354 -27.97 -8.26 28.25
CA ALA A 354 -27.98 -9.68 28.60
C ALA A 354 -26.61 -10.34 28.39
N CYS A 355 -25.93 -10.03 27.28
CA CYS A 355 -24.58 -10.54 27.01
C CYS A 355 -23.57 -10.09 28.07
N LEU A 356 -23.62 -8.83 28.49
CA LEU A 356 -22.75 -8.29 29.53
C LEU A 356 -23.01 -8.96 30.89
N ALA A 357 -24.27 -9.15 31.28
CA ALA A 357 -24.62 -9.86 32.51
C ALA A 357 -24.15 -11.33 32.49
N HIS A 358 -24.25 -11.99 31.33
CA HIS A 358 -23.78 -13.36 31.16
C HIS A 358 -22.26 -13.46 31.23
N ALA A 359 -21.56 -12.51 30.62
CA ALA A 359 -20.11 -12.43 30.66
C ALA A 359 -19.60 -12.20 32.09
N ASP A 360 -20.27 -11.35 32.86
CA ASP A 360 -19.95 -11.11 34.28
C ASP A 360 -20.12 -12.38 35.13
N THR A 361 -21.24 -13.10 34.92
CA THR A 361 -21.51 -14.39 35.58
C THR A 361 -20.44 -15.44 35.24
N SER A 362 -19.92 -15.41 34.01
CA SER A 362 -18.86 -16.31 33.55
C SER A 362 -17.44 -15.77 33.77
N GLN A 363 -17.29 -14.63 34.46
CA GLN A 363 -16.01 -13.96 34.76
C GLN A 363 -15.16 -13.67 33.51
N ARG A 364 -15.82 -13.47 32.35
CA ARG A 364 -15.15 -13.21 31.08
C ARG A 364 -15.18 -11.71 30.77
N ARG A 365 -14.01 -11.12 30.49
CA ARG A 365 -13.92 -9.70 30.07
C ARG A 365 -14.55 -9.50 28.71
N CYS A 366 -15.05 -8.28 28.44
CA CYS A 366 -15.71 -7.94 27.20
C CYS A 366 -15.00 -6.82 26.43
N VAL A 367 -15.00 -6.94 25.12
CA VAL A 367 -14.76 -5.85 24.17
C VAL A 367 -16.07 -5.54 23.48
N VAL A 368 -16.50 -4.29 23.54
CA VAL A 368 -17.76 -3.86 22.95
C VAL A 368 -17.46 -2.92 21.79
N HIS A 369 -17.94 -3.24 20.59
CA HIS A 369 -17.81 -2.40 19.40
C HIS A 369 -19.20 -2.04 18.86
N LEU A 370 -19.52 -0.74 18.89
CA LEU A 370 -20.83 -0.19 18.55
C LEU A 370 -20.75 0.78 17.36
N GLU A 371 -21.33 0.37 16.24
CA GLU A 371 -21.50 1.16 15.02
C GLU A 371 -22.90 1.81 14.96
N HIS A 372 -23.91 1.19 15.56
CA HIS A 372 -25.33 1.55 15.36
C HIS A 372 -26.08 1.83 16.66
N LEU A 373 -25.86 1.04 17.69
CA LEU A 373 -26.46 1.15 19.02
C LEU A 373 -25.87 2.32 19.81
N SER A 374 -26.71 2.91 20.65
CA SER A 374 -26.35 4.01 21.56
C SER A 374 -26.90 3.74 22.97
N PRO A 375 -26.35 2.75 23.69
CA PRO A 375 -26.75 2.46 25.07
C PRO A 375 -26.28 3.55 26.04
N SER A 376 -26.74 3.56 27.30
CA SER A 376 -26.22 4.48 28.30
C SER A 376 -24.80 4.08 28.76
N VAL A 377 -23.93 5.08 28.99
CA VAL A 377 -22.55 4.86 29.47
C VAL A 377 -22.53 4.09 30.80
N ASP A 378 -23.46 4.40 31.71
CA ASP A 378 -23.62 3.69 32.99
C ASP A 378 -23.83 2.17 32.85
N MET A 379 -24.50 1.76 31.76
CA MET A 379 -24.71 0.34 31.46
C MET A 379 -23.41 -0.36 31.06
N LEU A 380 -22.49 0.37 30.43
CA LEU A 380 -21.28 -0.18 29.83
C LEU A 380 -20.06 -0.09 30.73
N VAL A 381 -19.91 1.00 31.49
CA VAL A 381 -18.65 1.39 32.16
C VAL A 381 -18.69 1.19 33.69
N GLY A 382 -19.85 0.89 34.29
CA GLY A 382 -19.99 0.60 35.73
C GLY A 382 -19.29 -0.68 36.22
N GLN A 383 -19.93 -1.47 37.10
CA GLN A 383 -19.47 -2.84 37.45
C GLN A 383 -19.72 -3.80 36.28
N SER A 384 -19.05 -3.56 35.16
CA SER A 384 -19.24 -4.25 33.91
C SER A 384 -17.96 -5.00 33.56
N PRO A 385 -18.03 -6.19 32.94
CA PRO A 385 -16.85 -6.93 32.48
C PRO A 385 -16.13 -6.24 31.31
N VAL A 386 -16.61 -5.10 30.82
CA VAL A 386 -16.05 -4.38 29.68
C VAL A 386 -14.66 -3.84 30.00
N ARG A 387 -13.68 -4.18 29.16
CA ARG A 387 -12.33 -3.62 29.22
C ARG A 387 -12.04 -2.62 28.10
N LEU A 388 -12.71 -2.75 26.95
CA LEU A 388 -12.65 -1.80 25.84
C LEU A 388 -14.06 -1.55 25.29
N LEU A 389 -14.41 -0.27 25.13
CA LEU A 389 -15.59 0.18 24.42
C LEU A 389 -15.15 1.00 23.21
N LEU A 390 -15.53 0.59 22.01
CA LEU A 390 -15.36 1.32 20.76
C LEU A 390 -16.74 1.77 20.30
N SER A 391 -16.97 3.07 20.18
CA SER A 391 -18.23 3.61 19.66
C SER A 391 -17.98 4.66 18.58
N MET A 392 -18.69 4.53 17.46
CA MET A 392 -18.68 5.50 16.36
C MET A 392 -19.56 6.73 16.63
N LYS A 393 -20.37 6.72 17.70
CA LYS A 393 -21.25 7.83 18.10
C LYS A 393 -20.70 8.50 19.35
N GLU A 394 -20.81 9.83 19.42
CA GLU A 394 -20.51 10.57 20.64
C GLU A 394 -21.42 10.10 21.79
N MET A 395 -20.83 9.90 22.97
CA MET A 395 -21.53 9.49 24.18
C MET A 395 -21.15 10.43 25.33
N ASP A 396 -22.15 10.98 26.02
CA ASP A 396 -21.95 11.85 27.18
C ASP A 396 -21.43 11.03 28.37
N CYS A 397 -20.11 11.03 28.55
CA CYS A 397 -19.42 10.40 29.66
C CYS A 397 -19.14 11.44 30.77
N HIS A 398 -20.19 11.91 31.43
CA HIS A 398 -20.05 12.75 32.62
C HIS A 398 -19.99 11.86 33.88
N ASP A 399 -19.09 12.19 34.83
CA ASP A 399 -18.93 11.54 36.14
C ASP A 399 -18.43 10.07 36.19
N VAL A 400 -17.75 9.60 35.14
CA VAL A 400 -17.07 8.29 35.15
C VAL A 400 -15.59 8.48 34.80
N ASP A 401 -14.69 7.80 35.52
CA ASP A 401 -13.25 7.78 35.26
C ASP A 401 -12.99 7.10 33.90
N VAL A 402 -13.08 7.88 32.84
CA VAL A 402 -13.06 7.42 31.45
C VAL A 402 -11.72 7.77 30.81
N LEU A 403 -11.02 6.75 30.37
CA LEU A 403 -9.79 6.89 29.60
C LEU A 403 -10.16 7.05 28.13
N THR A 404 -10.05 8.26 27.59
CA THR A 404 -10.42 8.54 26.19
C THR A 404 -9.23 8.34 25.27
N ILE A 405 -9.41 7.60 24.18
CA ILE A 405 -8.43 7.55 23.11
C ILE A 405 -8.69 8.73 22.17
N SER A 406 -7.77 9.70 22.12
CA SER A 406 -7.79 10.83 21.17
C SER A 406 -6.74 10.63 20.08
N GLU A 407 -7.10 10.90 18.82
CA GLU A 407 -6.09 10.98 17.74
C GLU A 407 -5.22 12.23 17.94
N TYR A 408 -3.90 12.04 17.90
CA TYR A 408 -2.91 13.10 18.00
C TYR A 408 -2.54 13.65 16.61
N GLU A 409 -2.02 14.88 16.51
CA GLU A 409 -1.52 15.44 15.24
C GLU A 409 -0.41 14.53 14.69
N GLY A 410 -0.71 13.80 13.61
CA GLY A 410 0.12 12.71 13.07
C GLY A 410 -0.64 11.39 12.86
N GLY A 411 -1.81 11.22 13.48
CA GLY A 411 -2.66 10.04 13.31
C GLY A 411 -2.31 8.85 14.23
N ASP A 412 -1.56 9.11 15.30
CA ASP A 412 -1.28 8.15 16.36
C ASP A 412 -2.30 8.31 17.50
N LEU A 413 -2.58 7.21 18.21
CA LEU A 413 -3.56 7.20 19.31
C LEU A 413 -2.90 7.70 20.59
N ALA A 414 -3.65 8.46 21.38
CA ALA A 414 -3.25 8.85 22.72
C ALA A 414 -4.36 8.55 23.72
N LEU A 415 -3.98 8.02 24.88
CA LEU A 415 -4.85 7.77 26.00
C LEU A 415 -4.85 8.98 26.94
N SER A 416 -5.99 9.63 27.11
CA SER A 416 -6.17 10.63 28.15
C SER A 416 -6.55 9.95 29.47
N SER A 417 -5.93 10.36 30.57
CA SER A 417 -6.27 9.95 31.93
C SER A 417 -6.20 11.18 32.83
N GLY A 418 -7.35 11.69 33.25
CA GLY A 418 -7.42 12.98 33.95
C GLY A 418 -6.81 14.10 33.09
N ASN A 419 -5.84 14.83 33.64
CA ASN A 419 -5.12 15.90 32.93
C ASN A 419 -3.88 15.42 32.15
N LEU A 420 -3.66 14.11 32.06
CA LEU A 420 -2.47 13.52 31.44
C LEU A 420 -2.83 12.85 30.11
N LEU A 421 -1.97 13.01 29.11
CA LEU A 421 -2.14 12.43 27.78
C LEU A 421 -0.94 11.54 27.47
N TYR A 422 -1.20 10.24 27.27
CA TYR A 422 -0.20 9.20 27.05
C TYR A 422 -0.27 8.73 25.60
N PRO A 423 0.77 8.90 24.76
CA PRO A 423 0.79 8.31 23.43
C PRO A 423 0.77 6.78 23.54
N VAL A 424 -0.09 6.14 22.75
CA VAL A 424 -0.23 4.68 22.65
C VAL A 424 0.31 4.26 21.29
N PRO A 425 1.59 3.88 21.19
CA PRO A 425 2.09 3.26 19.99
C PRO A 425 1.38 1.91 19.81
N ILE A 426 0.59 1.79 18.74
CA ILE A 426 0.14 0.49 18.24
C ILE A 426 1.20 0.03 17.26
N GLU A 427 2.08 -0.85 17.74
CA GLU A 427 2.91 -1.65 16.86
C GLU A 427 1.99 -2.65 16.17
N ILE A 428 1.68 -2.37 14.89
CA ILE A 428 1.04 -3.35 14.03
C ILE A 428 2.14 -4.35 13.72
N ASN A 429 2.23 -5.43 14.50
CA ASN A 429 3.24 -6.47 14.30
C ASN A 429 3.16 -6.99 12.87
N SER A 430 4.11 -6.60 12.03
CA SER A 430 4.42 -7.26 10.77
C SER A 430 5.14 -8.61 10.98
N SER A 431 5.40 -8.97 12.25
CA SER A 431 6.27 -10.06 12.70
C SER A 431 5.56 -11.18 13.45
N SER A 432 4.23 -11.14 13.63
CA SER A 432 3.52 -12.41 13.81
C SER A 432 3.56 -13.10 12.45
N THR A 433 4.39 -14.13 12.34
CA THR A 433 4.34 -15.12 11.28
C THR A 433 2.89 -15.57 11.14
N LEU A 434 2.19 -14.92 10.22
CA LEU A 434 0.97 -15.44 9.65
C LEU A 434 1.39 -16.76 9.04
N ASP A 435 1.00 -17.86 9.67
CA ASP A 435 0.98 -19.15 9.01
C ASP A 435 0.22 -18.95 7.70
N HIS A 436 0.97 -18.84 6.61
CA HIS A 436 0.47 -18.68 5.23
C HIS A 436 -0.33 -19.92 4.76
N SER A 437 -0.68 -20.83 5.66
CA SER A 437 -1.47 -22.04 5.42
C SER A 437 -2.87 -22.02 6.04
N SER A 438 -3.26 -21.00 6.83
CA SER A 438 -4.65 -20.82 7.25
C SER A 438 -5.27 -19.62 6.54
N THR A 439 -5.68 -19.89 5.30
CA THR A 439 -6.89 -19.35 4.65
C THR A 439 -7.32 -17.93 5.03
N PHE A 440 -7.13 -17.04 4.06
CA PHE A 440 -7.92 -15.84 3.77
C PHE A 440 -9.43 -16.03 4.05
N HIS A 441 -9.85 -15.84 5.31
CA HIS A 441 -11.27 -15.80 5.67
C HIS A 441 -11.58 -14.74 6.72
N TRP A 442 -10.85 -13.62 6.72
CA TRP A 442 -11.27 -12.43 7.47
C TRP A 442 -11.30 -11.19 6.60
N ASN A 443 -12.52 -10.86 6.14
CA ASN A 443 -12.85 -9.62 5.45
C ASN A 443 -13.89 -8.83 6.27
N PRO A 444 -13.48 -8.03 7.27
CA PRO A 444 -14.40 -7.35 8.17
C PRO A 444 -15.07 -6.12 7.56
N PHE A 445 -14.71 -5.72 6.33
CA PHE A 445 -15.22 -4.53 5.65
C PHE A 445 -15.87 -4.83 4.28
N GLY A 446 -15.94 -6.10 3.87
CA GLY A 446 -16.32 -6.43 2.49
C GLY A 446 -15.33 -5.88 1.44
N ILE A 447 -14.09 -5.58 1.82
CA ILE A 447 -13.05 -5.10 0.92
C ILE A 447 -12.64 -6.27 0.02
N ASP A 448 -12.69 -6.04 -1.28
CA ASP A 448 -12.30 -7.01 -2.30
C ASP A 448 -10.87 -7.52 -2.04
N GLU A 449 -10.68 -8.84 -1.96
CA GLU A 449 -9.39 -9.47 -1.67
C GLU A 449 -8.32 -9.04 -2.70
N LYS A 450 -8.76 -8.80 -3.93
CA LYS A 450 -7.94 -8.27 -5.01
C LYS A 450 -7.44 -6.84 -4.74
N LEU A 451 -8.22 -6.04 -4.00
CA LEU A 451 -7.85 -4.68 -3.61
C LEU A 451 -6.77 -4.68 -2.52
N LEU A 452 -6.78 -5.67 -1.63
CA LEU A 452 -5.73 -5.88 -0.62
C LEU A 452 -4.43 -6.35 -1.25
N GLN A 453 -4.49 -7.24 -2.25
CA GLN A 453 -3.31 -7.71 -2.99
C GLN A 453 -2.56 -6.54 -3.67
N ASN A 454 -3.30 -5.52 -4.11
CA ASN A 454 -2.73 -4.36 -4.80
C ASN A 454 -2.09 -3.34 -3.86
N LEU A 455 -2.25 -3.45 -2.53
CA LEU A 455 -1.66 -2.49 -1.58
C LEU A 455 -0.14 -2.44 -1.65
N HIS A 456 0.50 -3.52 -2.09
CA HIS A 456 1.94 -3.52 -2.33
C HIS A 456 2.36 -2.47 -3.37
N TYR A 457 1.50 -2.12 -4.34
CA TYR A 457 1.74 -1.03 -5.28
C TYR A 457 2.09 0.28 -4.57
N PHE A 458 1.44 0.56 -3.44
CA PHE A 458 1.67 1.78 -2.66
C PHE A 458 2.95 1.80 -1.83
N SER A 459 3.67 0.67 -1.75
CA SER A 459 5.02 0.63 -1.18
C SER A 459 6.08 1.15 -2.15
N MET A 460 5.85 0.98 -3.45
CA MET A 460 6.74 1.47 -4.52
C MET A 460 6.32 2.85 -5.05
N HIS A 461 5.02 3.17 -4.97
CA HIS A 461 4.45 4.44 -5.43
C HIS A 461 3.61 5.08 -4.31
N PRO A 462 4.09 6.12 -3.62
CA PRO A 462 3.35 6.68 -2.49
C PRO A 462 1.96 7.19 -2.92
N PRO A 463 0.88 6.82 -2.20
CA PRO A 463 -0.48 7.13 -2.62
C PRO A 463 -0.76 8.63 -2.53
N THR A 464 -1.45 9.15 -3.55
CA THR A 464 -1.95 10.53 -3.57
C THR A 464 -2.99 10.75 -2.46
N HIS A 465 -3.25 12.02 -2.15
CA HIS A 465 -4.28 12.37 -1.18
C HIS A 465 -5.67 11.82 -1.56
N LEU A 466 -6.03 11.86 -2.85
CA LEU A 466 -7.31 11.34 -3.34
C LEU A 466 -7.37 9.81 -3.29
N GLN A 467 -6.27 9.11 -3.57
CA GLN A 467 -6.22 7.64 -3.45
C GLN A 467 -6.37 7.17 -2.00
N ARG A 468 -5.79 7.92 -1.04
CA ARG A 468 -5.98 7.65 0.39
C ARG A 468 -7.44 7.81 0.78
N ILE A 469 -8.08 8.92 0.39
CA ILE A 469 -9.49 9.20 0.64
C ILE A 469 -10.41 8.14 0.00
N ALA A 470 -10.13 7.75 -1.25
CA ALA A 470 -10.88 6.69 -1.92
C ALA A 470 -10.83 5.38 -1.14
N PHE A 471 -9.64 5.02 -0.64
CA PHE A 471 -9.40 3.79 0.11
C PHE A 471 -10.03 3.82 1.52
N THR A 472 -10.07 4.98 2.19
CA THR A 472 -10.52 5.06 3.58
C THR A 472 -11.98 5.46 3.75
N GLU A 473 -12.53 6.27 2.85
CA GLU A 473 -13.82 6.96 3.05
C GLU A 473 -14.85 6.69 1.95
N HIS A 474 -14.41 6.35 0.73
CA HIS A 474 -15.28 6.29 -0.46
C HIS A 474 -15.22 4.95 -1.21
N LEU A 475 -14.95 3.84 -0.50
CA LEU A 475 -15.07 2.50 -1.08
C LEU A 475 -16.52 2.24 -1.52
N GLN A 476 -16.70 1.79 -2.77
CA GLN A 476 -18.00 1.53 -3.40
C GLN A 476 -18.90 2.77 -3.57
N ASP A 477 -18.32 3.98 -3.66
CA ASP A 477 -19.05 5.24 -3.92
C ASP A 477 -18.88 5.69 -5.38
N ASP A 478 -19.77 5.22 -6.26
CA ASP A 478 -19.72 5.56 -7.69
C ASP A 478 -19.95 7.05 -7.98
N ALA A 479 -20.71 7.75 -7.12
CA ALA A 479 -20.94 9.18 -7.29
C ALA A 479 -19.66 9.98 -7.04
N TRP A 480 -18.88 9.59 -6.05
CA TRP A 480 -17.56 10.15 -5.79
C TRP A 480 -16.55 9.72 -6.86
N ALA A 481 -16.56 8.45 -7.25
CA ALA A 481 -15.69 7.94 -8.31
C ALA A 481 -15.87 8.72 -9.62
N ASN A 482 -17.13 8.94 -10.06
CA ASN A 482 -17.40 9.66 -11.30
C ASN A 482 -16.90 11.11 -11.29
N ARG A 483 -16.95 11.79 -10.13
CA ARG A 483 -16.44 13.18 -10.00
C ARG A 483 -14.92 13.27 -10.09
N ASN A 484 -14.21 12.22 -9.68
CA ASN A 484 -12.76 12.19 -9.62
C ASN A 484 -12.13 11.43 -10.79
N GLU A 485 -12.93 10.92 -11.73
CA GLU A 485 -12.48 10.12 -12.87
C GLU A 485 -11.40 10.84 -13.72
N SER A 486 -11.57 12.15 -13.93
CA SER A 486 -10.62 12.98 -14.68
C SER A 486 -9.47 13.55 -13.84
N ILE A 487 -9.59 13.53 -12.51
CA ILE A 487 -8.62 14.14 -11.58
C ILE A 487 -7.60 13.09 -11.13
N ASP A 488 -8.09 11.95 -10.67
CA ASP A 488 -7.27 10.81 -10.24
C ASP A 488 -8.01 9.51 -10.66
N PRO A 489 -7.73 9.00 -11.87
CA PRO A 489 -8.37 7.81 -12.41
C PRO A 489 -8.22 6.59 -11.48
N LEU A 490 -7.07 6.47 -10.80
CA LEU A 490 -6.82 5.37 -9.87
C LEU A 490 -7.66 5.51 -8.59
N ALA A 491 -7.79 6.71 -8.04
CA ALA A 491 -8.69 6.94 -6.90
C ALA A 491 -10.15 6.64 -7.26
N SER A 492 -10.59 7.08 -8.44
CA SER A 492 -11.92 6.76 -8.98
C SER A 492 -12.12 5.25 -9.11
N TRP A 493 -11.12 4.54 -9.63
CA TRP A 493 -11.13 3.08 -9.77
C TRP A 493 -11.22 2.35 -8.42
N ILE A 494 -10.48 2.79 -7.40
CA ILE A 494 -10.52 2.23 -6.04
C ILE A 494 -11.90 2.42 -5.40
N ALA A 495 -12.50 3.60 -5.59
CA ALA A 495 -13.82 3.94 -5.06
C ALA A 495 -14.98 3.23 -5.79
N SER A 496 -14.71 2.59 -6.93
CA SER A 496 -15.72 2.02 -7.81
C SER A 496 -16.46 0.80 -7.25
N SER A 497 -17.77 0.75 -7.42
CA SER A 497 -18.54 -0.47 -7.13
C SER A 497 -18.26 -1.59 -8.13
N SER A 498 -18.48 -2.85 -7.74
CA SER A 498 -18.28 -3.99 -8.65
C SER A 498 -19.15 -3.92 -9.91
N GLU A 499 -20.36 -3.36 -9.81
CA GLU A 499 -21.30 -3.24 -10.94
C GLU A 499 -20.81 -2.22 -11.98
N MET A 500 -20.32 -1.07 -11.53
CA MET A 500 -19.92 0.04 -12.42
C MET A 500 -18.46 -0.05 -12.90
N ARG A 501 -17.68 -1.01 -12.39
CA ARG A 501 -16.27 -1.19 -12.78
C ARG A 501 -16.10 -1.46 -14.26
N ALA A 502 -16.95 -2.28 -14.88
CA ALA A 502 -16.79 -2.60 -16.31
C ALA A 502 -16.95 -1.35 -17.20
N ASP A 503 -18.02 -0.59 -16.98
CA ASP A 503 -18.29 0.65 -17.71
C ASP A 503 -17.22 1.71 -17.47
N ARG A 504 -16.73 1.83 -16.23
CA ARG A 504 -15.67 2.78 -15.88
C ARG A 504 -14.35 2.37 -16.50
N TRP A 505 -14.02 1.08 -16.50
CA TRP A 505 -12.79 0.55 -17.09
C TRP A 505 -12.68 0.96 -18.55
N VAL A 506 -13.75 0.84 -19.35
CA VAL A 506 -13.77 1.26 -20.76
C VAL A 506 -13.29 2.71 -20.93
N ARG A 507 -13.59 3.59 -19.98
CA ARG A 507 -13.24 5.02 -20.03
C ARG A 507 -11.83 5.31 -19.51
N ILE A 508 -11.39 4.64 -18.45
CA ILE A 508 -10.14 5.00 -17.75
C ILE A 508 -9.00 3.98 -17.85
N ALA A 509 -9.19 2.82 -18.48
CA ALA A 509 -8.21 1.74 -18.52
C ALA A 509 -6.81 2.19 -18.96
N HIS A 510 -6.74 3.08 -19.95
CA HIS A 510 -5.48 3.61 -20.47
C HIS A 510 -4.67 4.44 -19.45
N SER A 511 -5.31 4.89 -18.37
CA SER A 511 -4.71 5.68 -17.30
C SER A 511 -4.49 4.88 -16.01
N LEU A 512 -4.85 3.60 -15.98
CA LEU A 512 -4.71 2.74 -14.81
C LEU A 512 -3.41 1.94 -14.86
N PRO A 513 -2.71 1.76 -13.71
CA PRO A 513 -1.60 0.82 -13.65
C PRO A 513 -2.11 -0.64 -13.78
N GLU A 514 -1.35 -1.49 -14.48
CA GLU A 514 -1.80 -2.85 -14.81
C GLU A 514 -2.18 -3.70 -13.59
N VAL A 515 -1.49 -3.52 -12.47
CA VAL A 515 -1.75 -4.23 -11.20
C VAL A 515 -3.20 -4.05 -10.74
N TRP A 516 -3.81 -2.90 -11.04
CA TRP A 516 -5.17 -2.56 -10.61
C TRP A 516 -6.27 -3.12 -11.52
N HIS A 517 -5.92 -3.68 -12.69
CA HIS A 517 -6.91 -4.25 -13.61
C HIS A 517 -7.61 -5.50 -13.05
N ASN A 518 -6.99 -6.21 -12.11
CA ASN A 518 -7.55 -7.40 -11.46
C ASN A 518 -8.89 -7.14 -10.74
N LEU A 519 -9.15 -5.91 -10.29
CA LEU A 519 -10.41 -5.51 -9.63
C LEU A 519 -11.64 -5.67 -10.53
N LEU A 520 -11.44 -5.72 -11.84
CA LEU A 520 -12.50 -6.05 -12.78
C LEU A 520 -12.75 -7.57 -12.76
N ASP A 521 -13.97 -7.98 -12.43
CA ASP A 521 -14.38 -9.38 -12.53
C ASP A 521 -14.78 -9.72 -13.97
N ILE A 522 -13.84 -10.32 -14.71
CA ILE A 522 -14.01 -10.72 -16.11
C ILE A 522 -15.18 -11.70 -16.32
N ASN A 523 -15.55 -12.47 -15.29
CA ASN A 523 -16.58 -13.50 -15.43
C ASN A 523 -18.00 -12.94 -15.33
N SER A 524 -18.17 -11.77 -14.73
CA SER A 524 -19.47 -11.14 -14.47
C SER A 524 -19.81 -10.01 -15.46
N ILE A 525 -18.97 -9.76 -16.47
CA ILE A 525 -19.17 -8.69 -17.45
C ILE A 525 -20.19 -9.14 -18.50
N ASP A 526 -21.11 -8.23 -18.84
CA ASP A 526 -21.97 -8.38 -20.02
C ASP A 526 -21.13 -8.54 -21.30
N GLN A 527 -21.58 -9.37 -22.24
CA GLN A 527 -20.76 -9.71 -23.41
C GLN A 527 -20.50 -8.50 -24.33
N ILE A 528 -21.42 -7.52 -24.40
CA ILE A 528 -21.22 -6.29 -25.20
C ILE A 528 -20.19 -5.39 -24.51
N VAL A 529 -20.29 -5.24 -23.18
CA VAL A 529 -19.31 -4.47 -22.40
C VAL A 529 -17.94 -5.14 -22.44
N LEU A 530 -17.89 -6.47 -22.45
CA LEU A 530 -16.66 -7.24 -22.64
C LEU A 530 -16.05 -6.99 -24.02
N ALA A 531 -16.86 -6.93 -25.08
CA ALA A 531 -16.38 -6.60 -26.43
C ALA A 531 -15.81 -5.18 -26.48
N GLU A 532 -16.50 -4.19 -25.92
CA GLU A 532 -15.99 -2.82 -25.81
C GLU A 532 -14.69 -2.78 -24.98
N ALA A 533 -14.64 -3.51 -23.86
CA ALA A 533 -13.43 -3.60 -23.05
C ALA A 533 -12.26 -4.27 -23.83
N ALA A 534 -12.53 -5.29 -24.63
CA ALA A 534 -11.53 -5.93 -25.47
C ALA A 534 -10.99 -4.97 -26.55
N ILE A 535 -11.83 -4.15 -27.19
CA ILE A 535 -11.40 -3.09 -28.12
C ILE A 535 -10.50 -2.09 -27.41
N HIS A 536 -10.88 -1.67 -26.20
CA HIS A 536 -10.15 -0.70 -25.40
C HIS A 536 -8.96 -1.28 -24.61
N SER A 537 -8.69 -2.58 -24.76
CA SER A 537 -7.52 -3.23 -24.17
C SER A 537 -6.27 -3.10 -25.05
N GLY A 538 -5.08 -3.16 -24.44
CA GLY A 538 -3.80 -3.28 -25.13
C GLY A 538 -3.34 -4.75 -25.24
N SER A 539 -2.09 -4.97 -25.67
CA SER A 539 -1.44 -6.30 -25.77
C SER A 539 -0.90 -6.85 -24.43
N GLY A 540 -1.07 -6.12 -23.33
CA GLY A 540 -0.67 -6.56 -21.99
C GLY A 540 -1.35 -7.85 -21.52
N LYS A 541 -0.85 -8.46 -20.43
CA LYS A 541 -1.37 -9.75 -19.91
C LYS A 541 -2.89 -9.72 -19.69
N PHE A 542 -3.40 -8.63 -19.13
CA PHE A 542 -4.83 -8.47 -18.86
C PHE A 542 -5.66 -8.30 -20.15
N GLY A 543 -5.17 -7.54 -21.13
CA GLY A 543 -5.85 -7.38 -22.42
C GLY A 543 -5.98 -8.69 -23.20
N ARG A 544 -4.97 -9.57 -23.10
CA ARG A 544 -5.03 -10.93 -23.64
C ARG A 544 -6.06 -11.81 -22.92
N LEU A 545 -6.30 -11.61 -21.62
CA LEU A 545 -7.37 -12.31 -20.90
C LEU A 545 -8.75 -11.87 -21.36
N LEU A 546 -8.97 -10.57 -21.53
CA LEU A 546 -10.23 -10.01 -22.05
C LEU A 546 -10.52 -10.53 -23.47
N GLU A 547 -9.53 -10.49 -24.35
CA GLU A 547 -9.62 -11.02 -25.71
C GLU A 547 -9.99 -12.51 -25.72
N ARG A 548 -9.30 -13.35 -24.92
CA ARG A 548 -9.61 -14.78 -24.84
C ARG A 548 -11.02 -15.03 -24.32
N ARG A 549 -11.48 -14.25 -23.34
CA ARG A 549 -12.85 -14.35 -22.82
C ARG A 549 -13.88 -13.93 -23.87
N TRP A 550 -13.60 -12.85 -24.60
CA TRP A 550 -14.43 -12.37 -25.70
C TRP A 550 -14.54 -13.43 -26.79
N ILE A 551 -13.43 -14.00 -27.27
CA ILE A 551 -13.44 -15.08 -28.26
C ILE A 551 -14.28 -16.28 -27.79
N ARG A 552 -14.11 -16.71 -26.54
CA ARG A 552 -14.95 -17.80 -25.99
C ARG A 552 -16.43 -17.43 -25.91
N SER A 553 -16.77 -16.17 -25.66
CA SER A 553 -18.18 -15.75 -25.62
C SER A 553 -18.87 -15.86 -26.98
N LEU A 554 -18.10 -15.81 -28.09
CA LEU A 554 -18.61 -15.98 -29.45
C LEU A 554 -19.09 -17.41 -29.74
N GLU A 555 -18.69 -18.41 -28.94
CA GLU A 555 -19.21 -19.77 -29.04
C GLU A 555 -20.69 -19.85 -28.65
N ASP A 556 -21.10 -19.00 -27.69
CA ASP A 556 -22.44 -18.98 -27.12
C ASP A 556 -23.36 -17.98 -27.85
N ASP A 557 -22.84 -16.80 -28.19
CA ASP A 557 -23.59 -15.72 -28.86
C ASP A 557 -22.68 -14.89 -29.78
N ILE A 558 -23.13 -14.63 -31.01
CA ILE A 558 -22.40 -13.85 -32.01
C ILE A 558 -22.67 -12.33 -31.90
N ALA A 559 -23.67 -11.89 -31.12
CA ALA A 559 -23.99 -10.48 -30.94
C ALA A 559 -22.80 -9.59 -30.53
N PRO A 560 -21.87 -10.04 -29.67
CA PRO A 560 -20.68 -9.25 -29.31
C PRO A 560 -19.75 -8.98 -30.51
N LEU A 561 -19.75 -9.83 -31.54
CA LEU A 561 -18.99 -9.60 -32.76
C LEU A 561 -19.58 -8.45 -33.58
N ALA A 562 -20.91 -8.37 -33.68
CA ALA A 562 -21.59 -7.27 -34.35
C ALA A 562 -21.27 -5.91 -33.72
N HIS A 563 -21.07 -5.88 -32.39
CA HIS A 563 -20.62 -4.68 -31.67
C HIS A 563 -19.19 -4.26 -32.07
N VAL A 564 -18.27 -5.21 -32.24
CA VAL A 564 -16.91 -4.93 -32.74
C VAL A 564 -16.93 -4.48 -34.20
N GLU A 565 -17.80 -5.08 -35.03
CA GLU A 565 -18.02 -4.63 -36.41
C GLU A 565 -18.59 -3.21 -36.47
N GLU A 566 -19.51 -2.84 -35.58
CA GLU A 566 -20.01 -1.47 -35.49
C GLU A 566 -18.90 -0.49 -35.08
N ALA A 567 -18.02 -0.89 -34.16
CA ALA A 567 -16.87 -0.08 -33.75
C ALA A 567 -15.89 0.18 -34.91
N LEU A 568 -15.75 -0.76 -35.85
CA LEU A 568 -15.01 -0.58 -37.10
C LEU A 568 -15.55 0.57 -37.97
N HIS A 569 -16.85 0.85 -37.87
CA HIS A 569 -17.55 1.86 -38.64
C HIS A 569 -17.66 3.23 -37.94
N ARG A 570 -17.11 3.36 -36.71
CA ARG A 570 -17.09 4.65 -36.00
C ARG A 570 -16.15 5.64 -36.73
N PHE A 571 -16.47 6.93 -36.65
CA PHE A 571 -15.69 8.00 -37.27
C PHE A 571 -14.31 8.23 -36.64
N ASP A 572 -14.00 7.56 -35.53
CA ASP A 572 -12.73 7.67 -34.83
C ASP A 572 -11.77 6.59 -35.33
N ASP A 573 -10.79 7.00 -36.14
CA ASP A 573 -9.78 6.11 -36.74
C ASP A 573 -9.05 5.26 -35.68
N LYS A 574 -8.89 5.77 -34.45
CA LYS A 574 -8.29 5.02 -33.33
C LYS A 574 -9.14 3.85 -32.91
N ILE A 575 -10.43 4.08 -32.69
CA ILE A 575 -11.34 3.02 -32.24
C ILE A 575 -11.54 2.01 -33.35
N ALA A 576 -11.67 2.46 -34.60
CA ALA A 576 -11.76 1.60 -35.76
C ALA A 576 -10.52 0.72 -35.92
N SER A 577 -9.31 1.28 -35.79
CA SER A 577 -8.05 0.50 -35.83
C SER A 577 -7.96 -0.52 -34.70
N ARG A 578 -8.39 -0.18 -33.49
CA ARG A 578 -8.39 -1.10 -32.35
C ARG A 578 -9.35 -2.27 -32.52
N ALA A 579 -10.55 -1.99 -33.01
CA ALA A 579 -11.53 -3.02 -33.34
C ALA A 579 -11.01 -3.93 -34.45
N ALA A 580 -10.42 -3.34 -35.49
CA ALA A 580 -9.77 -4.08 -36.56
C ALA A 580 -8.62 -4.97 -36.06
N ALA A 581 -7.78 -4.47 -35.15
CA ALA A 581 -6.68 -5.21 -34.58
C ALA A 581 -7.16 -6.47 -33.83
N LEU A 582 -8.26 -6.36 -33.08
CA LEU A 582 -8.90 -7.48 -32.37
C LEU A 582 -9.46 -8.54 -33.33
N ILE A 583 -10.06 -8.10 -34.45
CA ILE A 583 -10.56 -9.02 -35.50
C ILE A 583 -9.38 -9.72 -36.18
N LEU A 584 -8.37 -8.98 -36.59
CA LEU A 584 -7.23 -9.52 -37.34
C LEU A 584 -6.38 -10.45 -36.48
N SER A 585 -6.12 -10.13 -35.20
CA SER A 585 -5.35 -11.00 -34.30
C SER A 585 -6.00 -12.37 -34.08
N ASN A 586 -7.33 -12.46 -34.20
CA ASN A 586 -8.11 -13.68 -34.00
C ASN A 586 -8.73 -14.24 -35.28
N TRP A 587 -8.29 -13.79 -36.45
CA TRP A 587 -8.96 -14.12 -37.71
C TRP A 587 -9.06 -15.62 -37.99
N SER A 588 -8.04 -16.42 -37.63
CA SER A 588 -8.07 -17.88 -37.81
C SER A 588 -9.27 -18.55 -37.14
N TYR A 589 -9.80 -17.93 -36.08
CA TYR A 589 -11.00 -18.38 -35.41
C TYR A 589 -12.27 -17.72 -35.99
N LEU A 590 -12.21 -16.44 -36.35
CA LEU A 590 -13.36 -15.67 -36.84
C LEU A 590 -13.74 -15.99 -38.29
N GLU A 591 -12.85 -16.56 -39.10
CA GLU A 591 -13.12 -16.91 -40.50
C GLU A 591 -14.33 -17.84 -40.66
N GLN A 592 -14.66 -18.64 -39.64
CA GLN A 592 -15.85 -19.50 -39.67
C GLN A 592 -17.17 -18.72 -39.50
N TYR A 593 -17.11 -17.51 -38.96
CA TYR A 593 -18.27 -16.66 -38.67
C TYR A 593 -18.40 -15.48 -39.64
N CYS A 594 -17.28 -15.00 -40.20
CA CYS A 594 -17.20 -13.78 -40.98
C CYS A 594 -16.68 -14.01 -42.40
N GLY A 595 -17.21 -13.25 -43.36
CA GLY A 595 -16.72 -13.27 -44.74
C GLY A 595 -15.40 -12.49 -44.92
N ARG A 596 -14.64 -12.82 -45.98
CA ARG A 596 -13.39 -12.14 -46.37
C ARG A 596 -13.50 -10.61 -46.49
N GLU A 597 -14.70 -10.10 -46.75
CA GLU A 597 -14.93 -8.65 -46.81
C GLU A 597 -14.65 -7.96 -45.47
N LEU A 598 -15.03 -8.56 -44.35
CA LEU A 598 -14.72 -8.00 -43.02
C LEU A 598 -13.22 -7.97 -42.78
N TRP A 599 -12.49 -9.00 -43.22
CA TRP A 599 -11.03 -9.02 -43.15
C TRP A 599 -10.39 -7.87 -43.91
N HIS A 600 -10.78 -7.66 -45.17
CA HIS A 600 -10.24 -6.57 -45.99
C HIS A 600 -10.52 -5.20 -45.36
N ARG A 601 -11.74 -4.97 -44.87
CA ARG A 601 -12.10 -3.72 -44.19
C ARG A 601 -11.33 -3.53 -42.88
N SER A 602 -11.14 -4.61 -42.12
CA SER A 602 -10.34 -4.57 -40.90
C SER A 602 -8.89 -4.25 -41.20
N LEU A 603 -8.31 -4.89 -42.23
CA LEU A 603 -6.96 -4.59 -42.67
C LEU A 603 -6.81 -3.12 -43.09
N ASP A 604 -7.77 -2.59 -43.85
CA ASP A 604 -7.78 -1.18 -44.25
C ASP A 604 -7.84 -0.23 -43.04
N ALA A 605 -8.72 -0.50 -42.07
CA ALA A 605 -8.88 0.34 -40.87
C ALA A 605 -7.66 0.28 -39.96
N TRP A 606 -7.09 -0.90 -39.74
CA TRP A 606 -5.89 -1.07 -38.91
C TRP A 606 -4.66 -0.39 -39.54
N LEU A 607 -4.50 -0.45 -40.87
CA LEU A 607 -3.39 0.20 -41.56
C LEU A 607 -3.40 1.73 -41.47
N ASN A 608 -4.51 2.35 -41.07
CA ASN A 608 -4.54 3.78 -40.77
C ASN A 608 -3.78 4.11 -39.47
N GLU A 609 -3.80 3.22 -38.48
CA GLU A 609 -3.10 3.39 -37.20
C GLU A 609 -2.62 2.04 -36.62
N PRO A 610 -1.57 1.42 -37.20
CA PRO A 610 -1.23 0.01 -36.95
C PRO A 610 -0.64 -0.33 -35.58
N GLU A 611 -0.47 0.62 -34.65
CA GLU A 611 0.29 0.40 -33.42
C GLU A 611 -0.36 -0.55 -32.40
N VAL A 612 -1.69 -0.70 -32.44
CA VAL A 612 -2.39 -1.53 -31.45
C VAL A 612 -2.34 -3.00 -31.87
N ARG A 613 -1.89 -3.85 -30.93
CA ARG A 613 -1.74 -5.32 -31.12
C ARG A 613 -0.90 -5.66 -32.36
N PHE A 614 0.12 -4.83 -32.61
CA PHE A 614 0.93 -4.87 -33.82
C PHE A 614 1.55 -6.26 -34.07
N VAL A 615 2.10 -6.87 -33.01
CA VAL A 615 2.72 -8.19 -33.07
C VAL A 615 1.69 -9.26 -33.41
N GLU A 616 0.56 -9.27 -32.71
CA GLU A 616 -0.48 -10.28 -32.87
C GLU A 616 -1.15 -10.23 -34.25
N VAL A 617 -1.38 -9.02 -34.77
CA VAL A 617 -1.94 -8.82 -36.11
C VAL A 617 -0.98 -9.34 -37.17
N LEU A 618 0.31 -8.99 -37.10
CA LEU A 618 1.29 -9.43 -38.09
C LEU A 618 1.54 -10.95 -38.05
N GLU A 619 1.64 -11.55 -36.86
CA GLU A 619 1.75 -13.02 -36.72
C GLU A 619 0.49 -13.74 -37.23
N SER A 620 -0.69 -13.16 -37.06
CA SER A 620 -1.93 -13.69 -37.62
C SER A 620 -1.97 -13.60 -39.14
N LEU A 621 -1.54 -12.46 -39.70
CA LEU A 621 -1.44 -12.26 -41.15
C LEU A 621 -0.47 -13.24 -41.78
N GLU A 622 0.69 -13.48 -41.19
CA GLU A 622 1.66 -14.46 -41.68
C GLU A 622 1.06 -15.88 -41.79
N LYS A 623 0.30 -16.31 -40.77
CA LYS A 623 -0.38 -17.62 -40.76
C LYS A 623 -1.38 -17.79 -41.90
N GLN A 624 -1.97 -16.70 -42.37
CA GLN A 624 -2.92 -16.71 -43.50
C GLN A 624 -2.24 -16.87 -44.86
N LYS A 625 -0.90 -16.75 -44.91
CA LYS A 625 -0.09 -16.83 -46.14
C LYS A 625 -0.62 -15.91 -47.25
N PRO A 626 -0.65 -14.58 -47.01
CA PRO A 626 -1.07 -13.61 -48.00
C PRO A 626 -0.19 -13.71 -49.26
N GLY A 627 -0.78 -13.38 -50.42
CA GLY A 627 -0.03 -13.34 -51.67
C GLY A 627 1.02 -12.22 -51.67
N GLU A 628 2.00 -12.29 -52.58
CA GLU A 628 3.05 -11.27 -52.69
C GLU A 628 2.48 -9.86 -52.97
N GLU A 629 1.40 -9.75 -53.74
CA GLU A 629 0.72 -8.49 -54.01
C GLU A 629 0.10 -7.88 -52.74
N ASP A 630 -0.53 -8.71 -51.90
CA ASP A 630 -1.14 -8.28 -50.63
C ASP A 630 -0.07 -7.85 -49.63
N ILE A 631 1.04 -8.59 -49.55
CA ILE A 631 2.21 -8.23 -48.72
C ILE A 631 2.76 -6.87 -49.17
N GLY A 632 2.94 -6.68 -50.48
CA GLY A 632 3.41 -5.42 -51.05
C GLY A 632 2.51 -4.24 -50.67
N LEU A 633 1.19 -4.42 -50.74
CA LEU A 633 0.21 -3.39 -50.39
C LEU A 633 0.25 -3.04 -48.89
N VAL A 634 0.32 -4.06 -48.02
CA VAL A 634 0.43 -3.88 -46.56
C VAL A 634 1.68 -3.08 -46.22
N LEU A 635 2.84 -3.49 -46.73
CA LEU A 635 4.12 -2.81 -46.48
C LEU A 635 4.12 -1.38 -47.04
N GLN A 636 3.54 -1.17 -48.24
CA GLN A 636 3.40 0.16 -48.81
C GLN A 636 2.58 1.09 -47.92
N ARG A 637 1.43 0.63 -47.41
CA ARG A 637 0.58 1.44 -46.53
C ARG A 637 1.20 1.68 -45.16
N MET A 638 1.87 0.69 -44.57
CA MET A 638 2.65 0.91 -43.35
C MET A 638 3.71 1.99 -43.53
N ARG A 639 4.40 2.01 -44.68
CA ARG A 639 5.38 3.06 -44.99
C ARG A 639 4.74 4.45 -45.12
N MET A 640 3.49 4.53 -45.58
CA MET A 640 2.74 5.79 -45.64
C MET A 640 2.29 6.26 -44.24
N ASN A 641 2.03 5.33 -43.32
CA ASN A 641 1.52 5.57 -41.97
C ASN A 641 2.52 5.13 -40.88
N ASN A 642 3.79 5.53 -41.00
CA ASN A 642 4.89 5.11 -40.13
C ASN A 642 5.12 6.01 -38.90
N GLN A 643 4.08 6.71 -38.43
CA GLN A 643 4.23 7.69 -37.35
C GLN A 643 4.49 7.04 -35.99
N GLY A 644 4.08 5.79 -35.81
CA GLY A 644 4.23 5.07 -34.56
C GLY A 644 5.54 4.28 -34.45
N PRO A 645 6.02 4.04 -33.22
CA PRO A 645 7.33 3.47 -32.96
C PRO A 645 7.45 1.99 -33.37
N LEU A 646 6.39 1.18 -33.24
CA LEU A 646 6.43 -0.24 -33.63
C LEU A 646 6.49 -0.39 -35.15
N THR A 647 5.65 0.36 -35.86
CA THR A 647 5.63 0.35 -37.33
C THR A 647 6.97 0.80 -37.88
N ARG A 648 7.52 1.89 -37.34
CA ARG A 648 8.84 2.38 -37.74
C ARG A 648 9.93 1.38 -37.42
N GLY A 649 9.99 0.84 -36.20
CA GLY A 649 10.98 -0.16 -35.80
C GLY A 649 10.94 -1.42 -36.68
N PHE A 650 9.74 -1.87 -37.07
CA PHE A 650 9.54 -3.00 -37.97
C PHE A 650 10.04 -2.70 -39.39
N LEU A 651 9.69 -1.54 -39.95
CA LEU A 651 10.14 -1.13 -41.28
C LEU A 651 11.66 -0.91 -41.32
N ASP A 652 12.23 -0.26 -40.31
CA ASP A 652 13.67 -0.05 -40.19
C ASP A 652 14.41 -1.41 -40.14
N MET A 653 13.90 -2.38 -39.38
CA MET A 653 14.44 -3.74 -39.33
C MET A 653 14.33 -4.48 -40.67
N LEU A 654 13.19 -4.35 -41.37
CA LEU A 654 13.01 -4.93 -42.71
C LEU A 654 14.03 -4.36 -43.70
N ASP A 655 14.19 -3.04 -43.71
CA ASP A 655 15.11 -2.36 -44.62
C ASP A 655 16.58 -2.74 -44.31
N LEU A 656 16.95 -2.89 -43.04
CA LEU A 656 18.29 -3.37 -42.64
C LEU A 656 18.59 -4.78 -43.15
N ILE A 657 17.62 -5.68 -43.06
CA ILE A 657 17.77 -7.07 -43.50
C ILE A 657 17.86 -7.15 -45.02
N ASP A 658 17.09 -6.33 -45.75
CA ASP A 658 17.17 -6.28 -47.22
C ASP A 658 18.53 -5.79 -47.73
N VAL A 659 19.19 -4.88 -47.01
CA VAL A 659 20.53 -4.37 -47.38
C VAL A 659 21.61 -5.45 -47.26
N SER A 660 21.34 -6.59 -46.60
CA SER A 660 22.26 -7.72 -46.45
C SER A 660 23.64 -7.31 -45.88
N ARG A 661 23.64 -6.35 -44.95
CA ARG A 661 24.83 -5.91 -44.22
C ARG A 661 24.63 -6.11 -42.72
N VAL A 662 25.73 -6.19 -41.97
CA VAL A 662 25.66 -6.10 -40.50
C VAL A 662 25.40 -4.64 -40.10
N PRO A 663 24.29 -4.34 -39.38
CA PRO A 663 24.02 -3.02 -38.86
C PRO A 663 24.91 -2.70 -37.67
N MET A 664 25.06 -1.41 -37.37
CA MET A 664 25.56 -0.99 -36.06
C MET A 664 24.47 -1.22 -35.01
N PRO A 665 24.82 -1.54 -33.74
CA PRO A 665 23.84 -1.75 -32.66
C PRO A 665 22.78 -0.63 -32.59
N GLU A 666 23.22 0.62 -32.68
CA GLU A 666 22.38 1.82 -32.64
C GLU A 666 21.35 1.89 -33.78
N GLU A 667 21.66 1.33 -34.96
CA GLU A 667 20.78 1.37 -36.14
C GLU A 667 19.58 0.42 -35.98
N CYS A 668 19.75 -0.71 -35.31
CA CYS A 668 18.69 -1.70 -35.06
C CYS A 668 18.00 -1.54 -33.70
N MET A 669 18.47 -0.63 -32.84
CA MET A 669 17.97 -0.50 -31.47
C MET A 669 16.48 -0.21 -31.37
N GLY A 670 15.96 0.64 -32.26
CA GLY A 670 14.53 0.96 -32.29
C GLY A 670 13.65 -0.27 -32.54
N GLY A 671 14.12 -1.22 -33.36
CA GLY A 671 13.42 -2.48 -33.61
C GLY A 671 13.64 -3.49 -32.49
N ILE A 672 14.89 -3.72 -32.09
CA ILE A 672 15.26 -4.73 -31.08
C ILE A 672 14.59 -4.46 -29.73
N ALA A 673 14.46 -3.20 -29.32
CA ALA A 673 13.86 -2.84 -28.03
C ALA A 673 12.33 -2.97 -28.00
N LEU A 674 11.67 -2.97 -29.16
CA LEU A 674 10.21 -2.91 -29.26
C LEU A 674 9.58 -4.17 -29.84
N LEU A 675 10.32 -4.92 -30.67
CA LEU A 675 9.82 -6.09 -31.39
C LEU A 675 10.23 -7.40 -30.73
N PRO A 676 9.40 -8.45 -30.85
CA PRO A 676 9.70 -9.74 -30.25
C PRO A 676 11.05 -10.34 -30.71
N PRO A 677 11.84 -10.95 -29.81
CA PRO A 677 13.14 -11.52 -30.15
C PRO A 677 13.13 -12.51 -31.31
N HIS A 678 12.09 -13.33 -31.44
CA HIS A 678 11.99 -14.35 -32.47
C HIS A 678 11.86 -13.79 -33.90
N TRP A 679 11.48 -12.52 -34.04
CA TRP A 679 11.40 -11.89 -35.36
C TRP A 679 12.77 -11.62 -35.96
N TRP A 680 13.76 -11.33 -35.12
CA TRP A 680 15.09 -10.91 -35.55
C TRP A 680 16.21 -11.83 -35.06
N ALA A 681 15.90 -12.87 -34.28
CA ALA A 681 16.86 -13.85 -33.78
C ALA A 681 17.75 -14.45 -34.87
N PHE A 682 17.18 -14.77 -36.04
CA PHE A 682 17.95 -15.32 -37.16
C PHE A 682 19.11 -14.41 -37.58
N GLU A 683 18.85 -13.11 -37.71
CA GLU A 683 19.83 -12.13 -38.16
C GLU A 683 20.79 -11.75 -37.03
N MET A 684 20.26 -11.74 -35.79
CA MET A 684 21.05 -11.54 -34.59
C MET A 684 22.21 -12.51 -34.47
N HIS A 685 22.04 -13.75 -34.92
CA HIS A 685 23.11 -14.75 -34.94
C HIS A 685 24.38 -14.23 -35.64
N GLU A 686 24.23 -13.69 -36.85
CA GLU A 686 25.34 -13.16 -37.65
C GLU A 686 25.81 -11.80 -37.14
N TRP A 687 24.86 -10.92 -36.75
CA TRP A 687 25.18 -9.58 -36.27
C TRP A 687 25.96 -9.63 -34.95
N PHE A 688 25.54 -10.48 -34.01
CA PHE A 688 26.18 -10.66 -32.72
C PHE A 688 27.61 -11.16 -32.87
N ARG A 689 27.84 -12.16 -33.73
CA ARG A 689 29.18 -12.67 -34.02
C ARG A 689 30.11 -11.56 -34.49
N HIS A 690 29.64 -10.75 -35.44
CA HIS A 690 30.42 -9.63 -35.93
C HIS A 690 30.71 -8.59 -34.83
N TRP A 691 29.73 -8.28 -33.97
CA TRP A 691 29.88 -7.31 -32.90
C TRP A 691 30.87 -7.78 -31.82
N VAL A 692 30.83 -9.04 -31.40
CA VAL A 692 31.77 -9.61 -30.43
C VAL A 692 33.21 -9.55 -30.96
N ASP A 693 33.41 -9.83 -32.25
CA ASP A 693 34.74 -9.89 -32.85
C ASP A 693 35.32 -8.49 -33.18
N HIS A 694 34.48 -7.48 -33.49
CA HIS A 694 34.93 -6.21 -34.09
C HIS A 694 34.45 -4.93 -33.40
N ARG A 695 33.48 -5.00 -32.48
CA ARG A 695 32.72 -3.86 -31.92
C ARG A 695 32.26 -4.10 -30.47
N GLN A 696 33.23 -4.38 -29.60
CA GLN A 696 33.01 -4.70 -28.18
C GLN A 696 32.51 -3.51 -27.34
N ASP A 697 32.87 -2.29 -27.73
CA ASP A 697 32.58 -1.03 -27.05
C ASP A 697 31.14 -0.55 -27.18
N THR A 698 30.44 -0.93 -28.26
CA THR A 698 29.07 -0.48 -28.52
C THR A 698 28.00 -1.43 -27.97
N MET A 699 28.35 -2.61 -27.48
CA MET A 699 27.35 -3.53 -26.90
C MET A 699 26.77 -3.03 -25.57
N PHE A 700 27.45 -2.14 -24.84
CA PHE A 700 26.93 -1.54 -23.61
C PHE A 700 25.70 -0.64 -23.85
N THR A 701 25.42 -0.23 -25.09
CA THR A 701 24.21 0.55 -25.39
C THR A 701 22.95 -0.30 -25.47
N LEU A 702 23.06 -1.63 -25.35
CA LEU A 702 22.00 -2.62 -25.55
C LEU A 702 21.44 -3.18 -24.23
N ASP A 703 21.41 -2.38 -23.16
CA ASP A 703 20.92 -2.84 -21.85
C ASP A 703 19.43 -3.21 -21.82
N VAL A 704 18.66 -2.78 -22.82
CA VAL A 704 17.22 -3.03 -22.95
C VAL A 704 16.93 -4.43 -23.51
N VAL A 705 17.94 -5.16 -24.00
CA VAL A 705 17.76 -6.43 -24.70
C VAL A 705 17.72 -7.62 -23.74
N SER A 706 16.71 -8.46 -23.88
CA SER A 706 16.69 -9.80 -23.27
C SER A 706 17.69 -10.73 -23.96
N TRP A 707 18.97 -10.57 -23.63
CA TRP A 707 20.07 -11.32 -24.25
C TRP A 707 19.88 -12.85 -24.24
N PRO A 708 19.44 -13.48 -23.15
CA PRO A 708 19.18 -14.92 -23.17
C PRO A 708 18.09 -15.32 -24.17
N SER A 709 16.98 -14.57 -24.22
CA SER A 709 15.88 -14.85 -25.16
C SER A 709 16.30 -14.71 -26.62
N SER A 710 17.19 -13.77 -26.90
CA SER A 710 17.65 -13.46 -28.26
C SER A 710 18.74 -14.40 -28.75
N LEU A 711 19.61 -14.90 -27.88
CA LEU A 711 20.80 -15.68 -28.28
C LEU A 711 20.64 -17.20 -28.07
N LEU A 712 19.90 -17.64 -27.04
CA LEU A 712 19.87 -19.06 -26.65
C LEU A 712 18.83 -19.86 -27.45
N TRP A 713 19.16 -20.26 -28.67
CA TRP A 713 18.24 -20.96 -29.58
C TRP A 713 18.65 -22.41 -29.86
N LEU A 714 17.68 -23.33 -29.86
CA LEU A 714 17.88 -24.66 -30.42
C LEU A 714 17.89 -24.59 -31.94
N LYS A 715 18.67 -25.48 -32.54
CA LYS A 715 18.72 -25.64 -33.98
C LYS A 715 17.35 -26.11 -34.51
N GLY A 716 16.82 -25.39 -35.50
CA GLY A 716 15.56 -25.74 -36.17
C GLY A 716 14.32 -25.02 -35.62
N GLU A 717 14.45 -24.24 -34.54
CA GLU A 717 13.34 -23.38 -34.06
C GLU A 717 12.92 -22.36 -35.13
N LYS A 718 11.62 -22.11 -35.26
CA LYS A 718 11.06 -21.14 -36.21
C LYS A 718 11.35 -19.70 -35.76
N CYS A 719 11.82 -18.88 -36.68
CA CYS A 719 12.13 -17.47 -36.45
C CYS A 719 12.10 -16.68 -37.76
N GLY A 720 12.04 -15.36 -37.66
CA GLY A 720 12.04 -14.43 -38.79
C GLY A 720 10.93 -13.40 -38.71
N LEU A 721 11.10 -12.31 -39.46
CA LEU A 721 10.11 -11.25 -39.51
C LEU A 721 8.84 -11.74 -40.22
N PRO A 722 7.65 -11.36 -39.71
CA PRO A 722 6.40 -11.60 -40.39
C PRO A 722 6.40 -11.04 -41.82
N LEU A 723 5.58 -11.64 -42.70
CA LEU A 723 5.48 -11.29 -44.12
C LEU A 723 6.75 -11.58 -44.95
N ARG A 724 7.71 -12.31 -44.38
CA ARG A 724 8.84 -12.93 -45.09
C ARG A 724 8.73 -14.45 -45.03
N PRO A 725 9.49 -15.18 -45.87
CA PRO A 725 9.54 -16.63 -45.77
C PRO A 725 10.04 -17.07 -44.38
N GLU A 726 9.32 -17.98 -43.73
CA GLU A 726 9.73 -18.58 -42.45
C GLU A 726 11.16 -19.13 -42.53
N ARG A 727 11.98 -18.85 -41.51
CA ARG A 727 13.34 -19.37 -41.39
C ARG A 727 13.48 -20.24 -40.14
N GLN A 728 14.50 -21.09 -40.16
CA GLN A 728 14.88 -21.92 -39.03
C GLN A 728 16.19 -21.42 -38.45
N HIS A 729 16.24 -21.25 -37.13
CA HIS A 729 17.43 -20.77 -36.45
C HIS A 729 18.56 -21.82 -36.53
N PRO A 730 19.81 -21.42 -36.83
CA PRO A 730 20.95 -22.36 -36.93
C PRO A 730 21.34 -23.01 -35.61
N GLY A 731 20.92 -22.41 -34.49
CA GLY A 731 21.26 -22.79 -33.12
C GLY A 731 22.34 -21.87 -32.53
N VAL A 732 22.73 -22.13 -31.28
CA VAL A 732 23.85 -21.41 -30.66
C VAL A 732 25.17 -21.71 -31.37
N ASP A 733 25.93 -20.66 -31.70
CA ASP A 733 27.30 -20.77 -32.19
C ASP A 733 28.31 -20.74 -31.04
N ALA A 734 28.87 -21.90 -30.72
CA ALA A 734 29.86 -22.05 -29.65
C ALA A 734 31.11 -21.17 -29.84
N VAL A 735 31.51 -20.90 -31.08
CA VAL A 735 32.72 -20.10 -31.37
C VAL A 735 32.52 -18.65 -30.94
N THR A 736 31.34 -18.09 -31.24
CA THR A 736 31.00 -16.72 -30.82
C THR A 736 30.96 -16.58 -29.29
N PHE A 737 30.42 -17.58 -28.58
CA PHE A 737 30.40 -17.58 -27.12
C PHE A 737 31.78 -17.79 -26.49
N GLU A 738 32.69 -18.51 -27.15
CA GLU A 738 34.09 -18.60 -26.73
C GLU A 738 34.81 -17.25 -26.87
N SER A 739 34.62 -16.55 -27.99
CA SER A 739 35.12 -15.17 -28.19
C SER A 739 34.56 -14.22 -27.13
N LEU A 740 33.26 -14.31 -26.83
CA LEU A 740 32.60 -13.54 -25.77
C LEU A 740 33.23 -13.81 -24.40
N GLY A 741 33.42 -15.08 -24.02
CA GLY A 741 34.05 -15.44 -22.75
C GLY A 741 35.49 -14.93 -22.63
N ASN A 742 36.27 -14.99 -23.71
CA ASN A 742 37.62 -14.42 -23.76
C ASN A 742 37.61 -12.90 -23.56
N TRP A 743 36.64 -12.20 -24.14
CA TRP A 743 36.46 -10.77 -23.95
C TRP A 743 35.98 -10.42 -22.54
N VAL A 744 35.07 -11.18 -21.95
CA VAL A 744 34.62 -10.97 -20.55
C VAL A 744 35.81 -11.01 -19.58
N ASN A 745 36.78 -11.90 -19.82
CA ASN A 745 38.00 -11.98 -19.00
C ASN A 745 38.94 -10.76 -19.14
N THR A 746 38.77 -9.91 -20.16
CA THR A 746 39.58 -8.71 -20.38
C THR A 746 38.88 -7.41 -19.95
N LEU A 747 37.61 -7.48 -19.57
CA LEU A 747 36.83 -6.30 -19.15
C LEU A 747 37.19 -5.87 -17.72
N THR A 748 37.30 -4.56 -17.53
CA THR A 748 37.43 -3.90 -16.21
C THR A 748 36.09 -3.39 -15.68
N GLU A 749 35.07 -3.27 -16.54
CA GLU A 749 33.72 -2.81 -16.20
C GLU A 749 32.74 -4.00 -16.19
N SER A 750 31.63 -3.87 -15.45
CA SER A 750 30.61 -4.92 -15.32
C SER A 750 29.81 -5.07 -16.61
N LEU A 751 29.76 -6.29 -17.16
CA LEU A 751 28.92 -6.66 -18.29
C LEU A 751 27.43 -6.76 -17.88
N ASN A 752 26.52 -6.60 -18.83
CA ASN A 752 25.08 -6.86 -18.67
C ASN A 752 24.82 -8.29 -18.14
N GLU A 753 24.00 -8.41 -17.08
CA GLU A 753 23.71 -9.67 -16.41
C GLU A 753 23.08 -10.72 -17.35
N GLY A 754 22.29 -10.29 -18.34
CA GLY A 754 21.68 -11.20 -19.32
C GLY A 754 22.70 -11.83 -20.28
N LEU A 755 23.77 -11.12 -20.63
CA LEU A 755 24.87 -11.70 -21.43
C LEU A 755 25.68 -12.71 -20.61
N LEU A 756 25.90 -12.43 -19.32
CA LEU A 756 26.55 -13.37 -18.40
C LEU A 756 25.71 -14.64 -18.24
N ASP A 757 24.40 -14.50 -18.07
CA ASP A 757 23.48 -15.64 -18.01
C ASP A 757 23.49 -16.47 -19.30
N ALA A 758 23.53 -15.82 -20.46
CA ALA A 758 23.63 -16.52 -21.74
C ALA A 758 24.96 -17.28 -21.86
N LEU A 759 26.07 -16.68 -21.44
CA LEU A 759 27.39 -17.31 -21.44
C LEU A 759 27.45 -18.52 -20.49
N ASP A 760 26.93 -18.37 -19.28
CA ASP A 760 26.87 -19.42 -18.25
C ASP A 760 26.02 -20.61 -18.73
N ALA A 761 24.86 -20.33 -19.35
CA ALA A 761 23.99 -21.36 -19.92
C ALA A 761 24.65 -22.16 -21.06
N VAL A 762 25.40 -21.50 -21.95
CA VAL A 762 26.13 -22.18 -23.04
C VAL A 762 27.32 -22.97 -22.51
N SER A 763 27.99 -22.47 -21.47
CA SER A 763 29.16 -23.13 -20.86
C SER A 763 28.78 -24.40 -20.09
N SER A 764 27.52 -24.53 -19.67
CA SER A 764 27.05 -25.61 -18.79
C SER A 764 25.69 -26.20 -19.22
N PRO A 765 25.56 -26.69 -20.47
CA PRO A 765 24.26 -27.01 -21.09
C PRO A 765 23.48 -28.14 -20.41
N THR A 766 24.13 -28.94 -19.55
CA THR A 766 23.54 -30.09 -18.86
C THR A 766 23.13 -29.80 -17.41
N SER A 767 23.51 -28.66 -16.83
CA SER A 767 23.14 -28.29 -15.47
C SER A 767 22.00 -27.29 -15.46
N PHE A 768 21.02 -27.51 -14.57
CA PHE A 768 20.02 -26.50 -14.28
C PHE A 768 20.69 -25.36 -13.50
N GLN A 769 20.89 -24.24 -14.16
CA GLN A 769 21.45 -23.04 -13.54
C GLN A 769 20.36 -22.00 -13.34
N ILE A 770 20.34 -21.45 -12.13
CA ILE A 770 19.53 -20.30 -11.76
C ILE A 770 20.23 -19.07 -12.35
N GLY A 771 19.59 -18.44 -13.34
CA GLY A 771 20.09 -17.21 -13.95
C GLY A 771 19.87 -15.99 -13.05
N ARG A 772 20.66 -14.94 -13.28
CA ARG A 772 20.55 -13.63 -12.61
C ARG A 772 19.29 -12.88 -13.05
N THR A 773 18.96 -13.00 -14.34
CA THR A 773 17.81 -12.34 -14.99
C THR A 773 16.52 -13.16 -14.94
N HIS A 774 16.62 -14.49 -14.86
CA HIS A 774 15.48 -15.40 -14.76
C HIS A 774 15.89 -16.76 -14.17
N LEU A 775 15.01 -17.39 -13.40
CA LEU A 775 15.31 -18.68 -12.75
C LEU A 775 15.58 -19.81 -13.75
N ASP A 776 14.81 -19.84 -14.85
CA ASP A 776 14.83 -20.91 -15.84
C ASP A 776 15.63 -20.57 -17.13
N VAL A 777 16.63 -19.67 -17.09
CA VAL A 777 17.40 -19.29 -18.31
C VAL A 777 17.98 -20.52 -19.02
N SER A 778 18.57 -21.45 -18.27
CA SER A 778 19.19 -22.67 -18.80
C SER A 778 18.21 -23.60 -19.52
N ALA A 779 16.90 -23.46 -19.27
CA ALA A 779 15.86 -24.22 -19.95
C ALA A 779 15.73 -23.86 -21.44
N LEU A 780 16.16 -22.67 -21.86
CA LEU A 780 16.09 -22.25 -23.28
C LEU A 780 16.94 -23.12 -24.21
N LEU A 781 17.97 -23.79 -23.70
CA LEU A 781 18.82 -24.72 -24.47
C LEU A 781 18.48 -26.20 -24.25
N ARG A 782 17.35 -26.50 -23.60
CA ARG A 782 16.92 -27.86 -23.31
C ARG A 782 15.66 -28.20 -24.09
N ASP A 783 15.54 -29.46 -24.47
CA ASP A 783 14.36 -30.01 -25.17
C ASP A 783 13.41 -30.76 -24.20
N ASP A 784 13.77 -30.81 -22.91
CA ASP A 784 13.03 -31.52 -21.86
C ASP A 784 11.81 -30.70 -21.41
N SER A 785 10.68 -31.37 -21.26
CA SER A 785 9.33 -30.80 -21.03
C SER A 785 8.83 -30.95 -19.59
N GLU A 786 9.72 -30.91 -18.59
CA GLU A 786 9.29 -31.03 -17.20
C GLU A 786 9.01 -29.67 -16.55
N ASP A 787 7.76 -29.50 -16.11
CA ASP A 787 7.18 -28.56 -15.14
C ASP A 787 7.99 -27.29 -14.80
N PHE A 788 8.10 -26.37 -15.77
CA PHE A 788 8.44 -24.98 -15.47
C PHE A 788 7.21 -24.29 -14.86
N SER A 789 7.34 -23.72 -13.65
CA SER A 789 6.26 -22.94 -13.04
C SER A 789 6.09 -21.61 -13.79
N LEU A 790 4.86 -21.32 -14.22
CA LEU A 790 4.54 -20.13 -15.03
C LEU A 790 4.48 -18.82 -14.24
N ASP A 791 4.70 -18.88 -12.92
CA ASP A 791 4.62 -17.75 -11.99
C ASP A 791 6.00 -17.21 -11.56
N HIS A 792 7.08 -17.55 -12.28
CA HIS A 792 8.42 -17.11 -11.92
C HIS A 792 8.65 -15.61 -12.17
N PHE A 793 9.23 -14.94 -11.17
CA PHE A 793 9.74 -13.57 -11.26
C PHE A 793 11.01 -13.53 -12.14
N GLY A 794 11.07 -12.63 -13.11
CA GLY A 794 12.24 -12.43 -13.99
C GLY A 794 11.89 -11.84 -15.36
N ASP A 795 12.82 -11.94 -16.31
CA ASP A 795 12.67 -11.47 -17.69
C ASP A 795 11.42 -12.05 -18.40
N ALA A 796 10.55 -11.16 -18.89
CA ALA A 796 9.29 -11.52 -19.52
C ALA A 796 9.46 -12.23 -20.87
N SER A 797 10.53 -11.92 -21.63
CA SER A 797 10.78 -12.52 -22.94
C SER A 797 11.19 -14.00 -22.82
N ILE A 798 11.88 -14.36 -21.73
CA ILE A 798 12.26 -15.75 -21.44
C ILE A 798 11.01 -16.58 -21.15
N ASN A 799 10.16 -16.07 -20.27
CA ASN A 799 8.86 -16.68 -19.94
C ASN A 799 7.99 -16.90 -21.19
N GLU A 800 7.87 -15.88 -22.04
CA GLU A 800 7.08 -15.99 -23.27
C GLU A 800 7.63 -17.09 -24.19
N ARG A 801 8.95 -17.18 -24.32
CA ARG A 801 9.59 -18.17 -25.20
C ARG A 801 9.45 -19.60 -24.67
N LEU A 802 9.60 -19.81 -23.35
CA LEU A 802 9.34 -21.10 -22.72
C LEU A 802 7.87 -21.52 -22.88
N LEU A 803 6.94 -20.59 -22.67
CA LEU A 803 5.51 -20.80 -22.91
C LEU A 803 5.21 -21.23 -24.35
N ARG A 804 5.74 -20.51 -25.36
CA ARG A 804 5.51 -20.84 -26.78
C ARG A 804 6.02 -22.23 -27.15
N ARG A 805 7.07 -22.74 -26.48
CA ARG A 805 7.57 -24.11 -26.67
C ARG A 805 6.66 -25.14 -26.04
N LEU A 806 6.18 -24.89 -24.83
CA LEU A 806 5.20 -25.75 -24.15
C LEU A 806 3.90 -25.87 -24.94
N THR A 807 3.42 -24.78 -25.54
CA THR A 807 2.22 -24.78 -26.40
C THR A 807 2.46 -25.35 -27.79
N GLY A 808 3.71 -25.75 -28.11
CA GLY A 808 4.09 -26.29 -29.42
C GLY A 808 4.10 -25.25 -30.55
N SER A 809 3.98 -23.95 -30.24
CA SER A 809 3.86 -22.87 -31.23
C SER A 809 5.18 -22.54 -31.94
N ASN A 810 6.32 -22.96 -31.38
CA ASN A 810 7.66 -22.75 -31.95
C ASN A 810 8.21 -23.95 -32.77
N ARG A 811 7.48 -25.07 -32.85
CA ARG A 811 7.90 -26.27 -33.60
C ARG A 811 7.32 -26.33 -35.00
#